data_AF-Q4D599-F1
#
_entry.id   AF-Q4D599-F1
#
_cell.length_a   1.000
_cell.length_b   1.000
_cell.length_c   1.000
_cell.angle_alpha   90.00
_cell.angle_beta   90.00
_cell.angle_gamma   90.00
#
_symmetry.space_group_name_H-M   'P 1'
#
loop_
_entity.id
_entity.type
_entity.pdbx_description
1 polymer ?
#
loop_
_entity_poly.entity_id
_entity_poly.type
_entity_poly.pdbx_seq_one_letter_code
_entity_poly.pdbx_strand_id
1 'polypeptide(L)'
;MPGMRLDFLKNPSQRAATGKSMPLKQVEAVLLYGRPEQRAKVVQKILPNAYALCLSKASHHLLLSILAKCDGLIRVQMLYHLRRKIRDLSFSPVGNTIVQEMLEKLPIQQRREIAEVFVLNAEADEFRRLCEHPFGNHVAQKIMEHPSSREVLEERFVPHISFLAVHPYGQRVVVKYMESTEEGWRAVSRALFGTDEERDVEEGKIALLFQPLDDNMTVSALLRHPLVSVSVKDAICAHLCEYAAEYLNSRKETSAATAAAQAEEDEFPLPDFGYAKLKKDEAKHDFPRHYHAYVTVFGYGDIAQRKEMWESLRSVTGLIERIVSHKTAVAIAVAAFKTLPESQESLWAATTMMPNGTVIDVIQLARDPARTMLLRAMIESCGYLLTADQRKRLAGAALELSQDPVSSPVLQKLLECFPEDVNTARLILENIRGELRQLVTHDAASYLIQAMLQYGAAGGVREELVNALLDVFSEIHEMLSFAQGSRVMQKLVAYASDEAVLTVVNALLREAEQERKKSGTIDEEEKEEEQHEGAETDDDNDGNGDGEKKADQPALKAKPSRREQREINRKKHYKVTSRAIVSYALHNHACYVIQAILRECRSRQLEHQRKQLMDELKPFVFELAVSPWAGRIVLETMFQSGSAKLAEVMKNVVFLKAEAWLSDVPEKNTRSGSGLDPTMRQALRRHREEPDEGRKERSPDDSSKKPPRKKLYRTLKK
;
A
#
# COMPACT_ATOMS: atom_id res chain seq x y z
N MET A 1 -32.65 6.60 -7.34
CA MET A 1 -32.11 6.52 -8.71
C MET A 1 -32.96 7.40 -9.61
N PRO A 2 -32.50 8.61 -9.94
CA PRO A 2 -32.35 8.96 -11.37
C PRO A 2 -31.09 9.79 -11.68
N GLY A 3 -30.64 9.76 -12.94
CA GLY A 3 -29.80 10.82 -13.53
C GLY A 3 -28.29 10.78 -13.25
N MET A 4 -27.55 9.96 -14.00
CA MET A 4 -26.09 10.09 -14.14
C MET A 4 -25.75 11.30 -15.04
N ARG A 5 -25.84 12.53 -14.52
CA ARG A 5 -25.27 13.72 -15.19
C ARG A 5 -23.88 14.02 -14.63
N LEU A 6 -22.90 13.80 -15.49
CA LEU A 6 -21.47 13.83 -15.22
C LEU A 6 -20.88 15.02 -15.98
N ASP A 7 -20.95 16.21 -15.40
CA ASP A 7 -20.50 17.49 -16.00
C ASP A 7 -18.96 17.64 -16.03
N PHE A 8 -18.21 16.56 -16.27
CA PHE A 8 -16.77 16.52 -16.00
C PHE A 8 -15.82 17.17 -17.02
N LEU A 9 -16.10 17.49 -18.30
CA LEU A 9 -17.27 17.42 -19.17
C LEU A 9 -18.41 18.41 -18.92
N LYS A 10 -18.08 19.72 -18.91
CA LYS A 10 -18.98 20.61 -19.66
C LYS A 10 -19.10 20.03 -21.07
N ASN A 11 -20.31 19.62 -21.45
CA ASN A 11 -20.58 18.87 -22.67
C ASN A 11 -21.66 19.54 -23.55
N PRO A 12 -21.74 19.18 -24.85
CA PRO A 12 -23.01 18.91 -25.52
C PRO A 12 -22.90 17.79 -26.58
N SER A 13 -21.79 17.05 -26.59
CA SER A 13 -21.45 16.04 -27.61
C SER A 13 -20.53 14.99 -26.93
N GLN A 14 -19.24 14.90 -27.24
CA GLN A 14 -18.24 14.42 -26.26
C GLN A 14 -17.04 15.40 -26.05
N ARG A 15 -17.16 16.74 -26.06
CA ARG A 15 -17.90 17.63 -27.01
C ARG A 15 -17.52 17.27 -28.45
N ALA A 16 -18.02 17.95 -29.49
CA ALA A 16 -17.76 17.62 -30.90
C ALA A 16 -17.72 16.08 -31.11
N ALA A 17 -16.52 15.48 -31.20
CA ALA A 17 -16.28 14.12 -30.72
C ALA A 17 -15.16 13.97 -29.66
N THR A 18 -14.11 14.82 -29.66
CA THR A 18 -12.98 14.82 -28.69
C THR A 18 -12.18 16.16 -28.67
N GLY A 19 -12.74 17.37 -28.52
CA GLY A 19 -13.95 17.76 -27.83
C GLY A 19 -13.96 17.48 -26.32
N LYS A 20 -13.09 16.61 -25.83
CA LYS A 20 -13.26 15.98 -24.51
C LYS A 20 -12.77 16.89 -23.38
N SER A 21 -13.34 16.66 -22.21
CA SER A 21 -12.85 17.16 -20.93
C SER A 21 -11.40 16.81 -20.66
N MET A 22 -10.73 17.62 -19.84
CA MET A 22 -9.42 17.27 -19.29
C MET A 22 -9.46 15.89 -18.60
N PRO A 23 -8.57 14.95 -18.98
CA PRO A 23 -8.40 13.69 -18.28
C PRO A 23 -8.11 13.92 -16.78
N LEU A 24 -8.80 13.20 -15.89
CA LEU A 24 -8.70 13.39 -14.43
C LEU A 24 -7.25 13.41 -13.91
N LYS A 25 -6.36 12.59 -14.48
CA LYS A 25 -4.94 12.53 -14.09
C LYS A 25 -4.15 13.82 -14.41
N GLN A 26 -4.52 14.55 -15.45
CA GLN A 26 -3.92 15.86 -15.77
C GLN A 26 -4.41 16.94 -14.78
N VAL A 27 -5.71 16.93 -14.45
CA VAL A 27 -6.29 17.78 -13.39
C VAL A 27 -5.53 17.56 -12.08
N GLU A 28 -5.32 16.30 -11.72
CA GLU A 28 -4.59 15.89 -10.52
C GLU A 28 -3.11 16.31 -10.56
N ALA A 29 -2.43 16.18 -11.71
CA ALA A 29 -1.05 16.66 -11.88
C ALA A 29 -0.93 18.17 -11.64
N VAL A 30 -1.91 18.98 -12.08
CA VAL A 30 -1.94 20.42 -11.75
C VAL A 30 -2.15 20.66 -10.26
N LEU A 31 -3.05 19.92 -9.61
CA LEU A 31 -3.27 20.00 -8.15
C LEU A 31 -2.02 19.61 -7.36
N LEU A 32 -1.28 18.58 -7.79
CA LEU A 32 -0.07 18.12 -7.12
C LEU A 32 1.11 19.09 -7.33
N TYR A 33 1.41 19.45 -8.57
CA TYR A 33 2.69 20.08 -8.93
C TYR A 33 2.60 21.58 -9.26
N GLY A 34 1.41 22.11 -9.54
CA GLY A 34 1.21 23.53 -9.82
C GLY A 34 1.52 24.44 -8.62
N ARG A 35 1.79 25.71 -8.92
CA ARG A 35 1.91 26.82 -7.97
C ARG A 35 0.54 27.17 -7.35
N PRO A 36 0.46 27.90 -6.21
CA PRO A 36 -0.81 28.20 -5.54
C PRO A 36 -1.86 28.85 -6.45
N GLU A 37 -1.46 29.82 -7.28
CA GLU A 37 -2.33 30.54 -8.21
C GLU A 37 -2.88 29.62 -9.30
N GLN A 38 -2.05 28.67 -9.73
CA GLN A 38 -2.36 27.67 -10.75
C GLN A 38 -3.37 26.64 -10.21
N ARG A 39 -3.15 26.16 -8.98
CA ARG A 39 -4.11 25.30 -8.26
C ARG A 39 -5.46 26.00 -8.09
N ALA A 40 -5.46 27.28 -7.71
CA ALA A 40 -6.69 28.04 -7.48
C ALA A 40 -7.62 28.06 -8.72
N LYS A 41 -7.08 28.24 -9.94
CA LYS A 41 -7.85 28.18 -11.20
C LYS A 41 -8.63 26.85 -11.37
N VAL A 42 -8.02 25.74 -10.97
CA VAL A 42 -8.60 24.38 -11.07
C VAL A 42 -9.58 24.12 -9.93
N VAL A 43 -9.20 24.49 -8.70
CA VAL A 43 -10.02 24.39 -7.48
C VAL A 43 -11.37 25.09 -7.66
N GLN A 44 -11.39 26.31 -8.22
CA GLN A 44 -12.62 27.06 -8.50
C GLN A 44 -13.62 26.32 -9.41
N LYS A 45 -13.15 25.41 -10.28
CA LYS A 45 -14.01 24.57 -11.13
C LYS A 45 -14.45 23.27 -10.44
N ILE A 46 -13.66 22.77 -9.49
CA ILE A 46 -13.91 21.52 -8.75
C ILE A 46 -14.90 21.73 -7.60
N LEU A 47 -14.68 22.75 -6.76
CA LEU A 47 -15.42 22.93 -5.50
C LEU A 47 -16.96 22.99 -5.66
N PRO A 48 -17.55 23.66 -6.67
CA PRO A 48 -19.00 23.63 -6.87
C PRO A 48 -19.60 22.22 -7.07
N ASN A 49 -18.79 21.26 -7.54
CA ASN A 49 -19.18 19.88 -7.78
C ASN A 49 -18.65 18.89 -6.73
N ALA A 50 -18.06 19.39 -5.63
CA ALA A 50 -17.30 18.59 -4.67
C ALA A 50 -18.06 17.34 -4.17
N TYR A 51 -19.35 17.48 -3.84
CA TYR A 51 -20.16 16.36 -3.32
C TYR A 51 -20.21 15.16 -4.27
N ALA A 52 -20.53 15.39 -5.55
CA ALA A 52 -20.60 14.31 -6.55
C ALA A 52 -19.22 13.67 -6.79
N LEU A 53 -18.16 14.48 -6.74
CA LEU A 53 -16.79 14.01 -6.95
C LEU A 53 -16.27 13.18 -5.75
N CYS A 54 -16.68 13.51 -4.51
CA CYS A 54 -16.34 12.74 -3.30
C CYS A 54 -16.94 11.33 -3.29
N LEU A 55 -18.11 11.13 -3.90
CA LEU A 55 -18.78 9.83 -3.98
C LEU A 55 -18.22 8.93 -5.10
N SER A 56 -17.43 9.48 -6.01
CA SER A 56 -16.94 8.81 -7.21
C SER A 56 -15.56 8.18 -7.00
N LYS A 57 -15.49 6.86 -7.17
CA LYS A 57 -14.23 6.08 -7.15
C LYS A 57 -13.19 6.60 -8.16
N ALA A 58 -13.60 7.25 -9.25
CA ALA A 58 -12.69 7.77 -10.27
C ALA A 58 -12.11 9.15 -9.94
N SER A 59 -12.83 10.01 -9.19
CA SER A 59 -12.49 11.42 -9.03
C SER A 59 -12.23 11.89 -7.59
N HIS A 60 -12.54 11.08 -6.57
CA HIS A 60 -12.29 11.43 -5.17
C HIS A 60 -10.82 11.78 -4.86
N HIS A 61 -9.85 11.19 -5.59
CA HIS A 61 -8.42 11.53 -5.48
C HIS A 61 -8.09 13.01 -5.75
N LEU A 62 -8.92 13.71 -6.54
CA LEU A 62 -8.77 15.16 -6.74
C LEU A 62 -9.03 15.94 -5.44
N LEU A 63 -10.03 15.51 -4.67
CA LEU A 63 -10.44 16.17 -3.43
C LEU A 63 -9.43 15.86 -2.32
N LEU A 64 -8.92 14.62 -2.27
CA LEU A 64 -7.76 14.27 -1.45
C LEU A 64 -6.52 15.10 -1.79
N SER A 65 -6.23 15.30 -3.07
CA SER A 65 -5.12 16.16 -3.52
C SER A 65 -5.30 17.62 -3.11
N ILE A 66 -6.54 18.14 -3.11
CA ILE A 66 -6.86 19.48 -2.59
C ILE A 66 -6.59 19.55 -1.08
N LEU A 67 -7.11 18.60 -0.29
CA LEU A 67 -6.87 18.55 1.16
C LEU A 67 -5.38 18.45 1.51
N ALA A 68 -4.61 17.70 0.73
CA ALA A 68 -3.18 17.50 0.95
C ALA A 68 -2.28 18.66 0.47
N LYS A 69 -2.61 19.36 -0.63
CA LYS A 69 -1.71 20.30 -1.31
C LYS A 69 -2.17 21.76 -1.33
N CYS A 70 -3.43 22.06 -1.07
CA CYS A 70 -3.93 23.43 -0.97
C CYS A 70 -3.80 23.99 0.46
N ASP A 71 -3.92 25.31 0.58
CA ASP A 71 -3.84 26.03 1.86
C ASP A 71 -5.09 25.83 2.74
N GLY A 72 -5.06 26.38 3.96
CA GLY A 72 -6.19 26.31 4.88
C GLY A 72 -7.47 26.94 4.34
N LEU A 73 -7.38 28.05 3.59
CA LEU A 73 -8.53 28.77 3.06
C LEU A 73 -9.31 27.90 2.05
N ILE A 74 -8.62 27.26 1.12
CA ILE A 74 -9.22 26.35 0.14
C ILE A 74 -9.85 25.12 0.83
N ARG A 75 -9.22 24.58 1.88
CA ARG A 75 -9.80 23.46 2.65
C ARG A 75 -11.09 23.87 3.35
N VAL A 76 -11.14 25.07 3.94
CA VAL A 76 -12.36 25.61 4.56
C VAL A 76 -13.45 25.88 3.51
N GLN A 77 -13.10 26.38 2.32
CA GLN A 77 -14.04 26.49 1.20
C GLN A 77 -14.60 25.11 0.79
N MET A 78 -13.77 24.08 0.74
CA MET A 78 -14.22 22.71 0.48
C MET A 78 -15.20 22.21 1.56
N LEU A 79 -14.93 22.47 2.84
CA LEU A 79 -15.91 22.18 3.91
C LEU A 79 -17.23 22.93 3.68
N TYR A 80 -17.20 24.21 3.31
CA TYR A 80 -18.43 24.97 3.06
C TYR A 80 -19.32 24.33 1.99
N HIS A 81 -18.74 23.81 0.90
CA HIS A 81 -19.46 23.07 -0.14
C HIS A 81 -19.96 21.68 0.32
N LEU A 82 -19.37 21.09 1.37
CA LEU A 82 -19.69 19.74 1.85
C LEU A 82 -20.45 19.72 3.19
N ARG A 83 -20.60 20.83 3.90
CA ARG A 83 -21.12 20.91 5.29
C ARG A 83 -22.47 20.21 5.46
N ARG A 84 -23.42 20.44 4.55
CA ARG A 84 -24.76 19.80 4.56
C ARG A 84 -24.77 18.35 4.07
N LYS A 85 -23.60 17.78 3.76
CA LYS A 85 -23.38 16.45 3.17
C LYS A 85 -22.37 15.59 3.93
N ILE A 86 -21.81 16.08 5.04
CA ILE A 86 -20.89 15.33 5.90
C ILE A 86 -21.50 14.00 6.36
N ARG A 87 -22.80 13.99 6.72
CA ARG A 87 -23.51 12.75 7.06
C ARG A 87 -23.49 11.76 5.88
N ASP A 88 -24.10 12.11 4.76
CA ASP A 88 -24.18 11.29 3.54
C ASP A 88 -22.81 10.74 3.10
N LEU A 89 -21.75 11.56 3.22
CA LEU A 89 -20.38 11.15 2.92
C LEU A 89 -19.83 10.14 3.93
N SER A 90 -20.09 10.29 5.22
CA SER A 90 -19.56 9.41 6.27
C SER A 90 -20.11 7.98 6.18
N PHE A 91 -21.33 7.81 5.66
CA PHE A 91 -21.92 6.50 5.37
C PHE A 91 -21.53 5.96 3.96
N SER A 92 -20.85 6.73 3.11
CA SER A 92 -20.44 6.30 1.77
C SER A 92 -19.14 5.48 1.78
N PRO A 93 -19.01 4.40 0.97
CA PRO A 93 -17.76 3.63 0.83
C PRO A 93 -16.55 4.44 0.35
N VAL A 94 -16.76 5.61 -0.26
CA VAL A 94 -15.70 6.52 -0.74
C VAL A 94 -15.71 7.84 0.03
N GLY A 95 -16.90 8.36 0.34
CA GLY A 95 -17.05 9.63 1.04
C GLY A 95 -16.42 9.63 2.45
N ASN A 96 -16.44 8.49 3.16
CA ASN A 96 -15.86 8.37 4.49
C ASN A 96 -14.36 8.71 4.51
N THR A 97 -13.63 8.40 3.44
CA THR A 97 -12.20 8.70 3.31
C THR A 97 -11.95 10.20 3.19
N ILE A 98 -12.85 10.91 2.49
CA ILE A 98 -12.79 12.38 2.40
C ILE A 98 -13.05 13.02 3.77
N VAL A 99 -14.05 12.54 4.53
CA VAL A 99 -14.37 13.09 5.86
C VAL A 99 -13.23 12.85 6.86
N GLN A 100 -12.57 11.69 6.81
CA GLN A 100 -11.37 11.41 7.62
C GLN A 100 -10.21 12.37 7.29
N GLU A 101 -9.93 12.61 6.01
CA GLU A 101 -8.89 13.56 5.59
C GLU A 101 -9.27 15.02 5.85
N MET A 102 -10.57 15.35 5.87
CA MET A 102 -11.03 16.66 6.33
C MET A 102 -10.74 16.86 7.82
N LEU A 103 -11.07 15.88 8.67
CA LEU A 103 -10.74 15.90 10.11
C LEU A 103 -9.23 16.03 10.35
N GLU A 104 -8.40 15.39 9.51
CA GLU A 104 -6.94 15.45 9.59
C GLU A 104 -6.35 16.79 9.11
N LYS A 105 -6.85 17.38 8.01
CA LYS A 105 -6.21 18.52 7.32
C LYS A 105 -6.85 19.88 7.58
N LEU A 106 -8.04 19.97 8.18
CA LEU A 106 -8.70 21.24 8.51
C LEU A 106 -8.13 21.90 9.77
N PRO A 107 -8.29 23.23 9.95
CA PRO A 107 -8.02 23.90 11.22
C PRO A 107 -8.98 23.40 12.33
N ILE A 108 -8.56 23.57 13.59
CA ILE A 108 -9.23 23.03 14.79
C ILE A 108 -10.72 23.39 14.83
N GLN A 109 -11.08 24.66 14.56
CA GLN A 109 -12.48 25.13 14.58
C GLN A 109 -13.37 24.36 13.60
N GLN A 110 -12.85 24.02 12.42
CA GLN A 110 -13.60 23.28 11.41
C GLN A 110 -13.67 21.76 11.69
N ARG A 111 -12.81 21.22 12.56
CA ARG A 111 -12.95 19.85 13.09
C ARG A 111 -14.11 19.77 14.07
N ARG A 112 -14.26 20.78 14.95
CA ARG A 112 -15.46 20.96 15.80
C ARG A 112 -16.72 21.01 14.95
N GLU A 113 -16.75 21.85 13.91
CA GLU A 113 -17.89 22.01 13.00
C GLU A 113 -18.31 20.70 12.29
N ILE A 114 -17.37 19.77 12.03
CA ILE A 114 -17.68 18.42 11.51
C ILE A 114 -18.31 17.53 12.57
N ALA A 115 -17.83 17.59 13.82
CA ALA A 115 -18.38 16.81 14.94
C ALA A 115 -19.80 17.28 15.32
N GLU A 116 -20.03 18.60 15.32
CA GLU A 116 -21.33 19.23 15.59
C GLU A 116 -22.45 18.70 14.66
N VAL A 117 -22.12 18.29 13.43
CA VAL A 117 -23.10 17.69 12.49
C VAL A 117 -23.76 16.43 13.08
N PHE A 118 -23.07 15.67 13.95
CA PHE A 118 -23.59 14.47 14.61
C PHE A 118 -24.22 14.73 15.99
N VAL A 119 -24.27 15.99 16.42
CA VAL A 119 -24.95 16.46 17.64
C VAL A 119 -26.29 17.12 17.31
N LEU A 120 -26.32 17.92 16.24
CA LEU A 120 -27.40 18.86 15.93
C LEU A 120 -28.62 18.24 15.23
N ASN A 121 -28.54 17.00 14.75
CA ASN A 121 -29.68 16.35 14.11
C ASN A 121 -30.67 15.81 15.15
N ALA A 122 -31.96 15.93 14.86
CA ALA A 122 -33.06 15.64 15.81
C ALA A 122 -33.30 14.15 16.10
N GLU A 123 -32.55 13.25 15.45
CA GLU A 123 -32.62 11.81 15.72
C GLU A 123 -31.71 11.44 16.90
N ALA A 124 -32.28 10.83 17.94
CA ALA A 124 -31.49 10.24 19.02
C ALA A 124 -30.50 9.20 18.47
N ASP A 125 -29.38 9.04 19.18
CA ASP A 125 -28.33 8.03 18.92
C ASP A 125 -27.63 8.13 17.55
N GLU A 126 -27.65 9.27 16.85
CA GLU A 126 -27.00 9.38 15.52
C GLU A 126 -25.49 9.03 15.54
N PHE A 127 -24.76 9.47 16.56
CA PHE A 127 -23.34 9.14 16.70
C PHE A 127 -23.09 7.64 16.98
N ARG A 128 -24.00 6.99 17.71
CA ARG A 128 -23.98 5.53 17.89
C ARG A 128 -24.17 4.81 16.56
N ARG A 129 -25.14 5.23 15.73
CA ARG A 129 -25.34 4.67 14.38
C ARG A 129 -24.10 4.87 13.50
N LEU A 130 -23.38 5.98 13.65
CA LEU A 130 -22.10 6.19 12.97
C LEU A 130 -21.05 5.14 13.42
N CYS A 131 -20.92 4.90 14.73
CA CYS A 131 -20.01 3.90 15.30
C CYS A 131 -20.34 2.46 14.87
N GLU A 132 -21.63 2.15 14.69
CA GLU A 132 -22.12 0.84 14.28
C GLU A 132 -21.99 0.58 12.77
N HIS A 133 -21.78 1.61 11.96
CA HIS A 133 -21.81 1.46 10.50
C HIS A 133 -20.48 0.94 9.91
N PRO A 134 -20.48 0.01 8.92
CA PRO A 134 -19.27 -0.54 8.31
C PRO A 134 -18.28 0.49 7.73
N PHE A 135 -18.77 1.65 7.29
CA PHE A 135 -17.93 2.77 6.84
C PHE A 135 -17.89 3.94 7.85
N GLY A 136 -18.95 4.10 8.66
CA GLY A 136 -19.08 5.21 9.59
C GLY A 136 -18.12 5.10 10.79
N ASN A 137 -17.84 3.87 11.24
CA ASN A 137 -16.89 3.60 12.33
C ASN A 137 -15.50 4.19 12.06
N HIS A 138 -15.08 4.32 10.79
CA HIS A 138 -13.81 4.95 10.44
C HIS A 138 -13.82 6.46 10.69
N VAL A 139 -14.94 7.13 10.40
CA VAL A 139 -15.14 8.55 10.73
C VAL A 139 -15.26 8.74 12.24
N ALA A 140 -16.00 7.87 12.94
CA ALA A 140 -16.12 7.92 14.40
C ALA A 140 -14.77 7.74 15.10
N GLN A 141 -13.95 6.76 14.69
CA GLN A 141 -12.56 6.62 15.14
C GLN A 141 -11.76 7.91 14.93
N LYS A 142 -11.87 8.53 13.74
CA LYS A 142 -11.11 9.75 13.41
C LYS A 142 -11.58 10.99 14.18
N ILE A 143 -12.84 11.03 14.60
CA ILE A 143 -13.37 12.05 15.52
C ILE A 143 -12.75 11.89 16.90
N MET A 144 -12.60 10.65 17.40
CA MET A 144 -12.00 10.37 18.72
C MET A 144 -10.49 10.64 18.79
N GLU A 145 -9.77 10.53 17.67
CA GLU A 145 -8.32 10.87 17.59
C GLU A 145 -8.01 12.36 17.81
N HIS A 146 -9.02 13.24 17.75
CA HIS A 146 -8.82 14.69 17.80
C HIS A 146 -9.61 15.28 18.98
N PRO A 147 -8.93 15.75 20.05
CA PRO A 147 -9.60 16.25 21.26
C PRO A 147 -10.71 17.27 20.99
N SER A 148 -10.45 18.23 20.11
CA SER A 148 -11.42 19.27 19.74
C SER A 148 -12.74 18.74 19.16
N SER A 149 -12.73 17.60 18.46
CA SER A 149 -13.95 16.96 17.95
C SER A 149 -14.51 15.91 18.90
N ARG A 150 -13.65 15.27 19.71
CA ARG A 150 -14.06 14.35 20.78
C ARG A 150 -14.91 15.08 21.83
N GLU A 151 -14.44 16.23 22.32
CA GLU A 151 -15.13 17.09 23.30
C GLU A 151 -16.59 17.38 22.94
N VAL A 152 -16.94 17.40 21.64
CA VAL A 152 -18.29 17.70 21.15
C VAL A 152 -19.23 16.49 21.23
N LEU A 153 -18.68 15.27 21.26
CA LEU A 153 -19.42 14.00 21.13
C LEU A 153 -19.23 13.04 22.31
N GLU A 154 -18.28 13.32 23.21
CA GLU A 154 -17.90 12.44 24.32
C GLU A 154 -19.08 12.14 25.27
N GLU A 155 -19.86 13.16 25.66
CA GLU A 155 -21.07 12.99 26.48
C GLU A 155 -22.14 12.10 25.83
N ARG A 156 -22.18 12.06 24.49
CA ARG A 156 -23.09 11.19 23.72
C ARG A 156 -22.49 9.81 23.41
N PHE A 157 -21.20 9.64 23.60
CA PHE A 157 -20.50 8.38 23.33
C PHE A 157 -20.42 7.49 24.57
N VAL A 158 -20.03 8.06 25.72
CA VAL A 158 -19.81 7.31 26.97
C VAL A 158 -21.00 6.42 27.37
N PRO A 159 -22.28 6.87 27.28
CA PRO A 159 -23.44 6.03 27.61
C PRO A 159 -23.62 4.78 26.74
N HIS A 160 -22.98 4.72 25.56
CA HIS A 160 -23.09 3.61 24.62
C HIS A 160 -21.86 2.67 24.64
N ILE A 161 -20.81 2.95 25.43
CA ILE A 161 -19.56 2.18 25.42
C ILE A 161 -19.82 0.68 25.66
N SER A 162 -20.69 0.31 26.61
CA SER A 162 -20.98 -1.09 26.93
C SER A 162 -21.55 -1.88 25.75
N PHE A 163 -22.47 -1.28 24.99
CA PHE A 163 -23.01 -1.88 23.77
C PHE A 163 -21.99 -1.88 22.64
N LEU A 164 -21.25 -0.77 22.45
CA LEU A 164 -20.28 -0.66 21.37
C LEU A 164 -19.08 -1.58 21.56
N ALA A 165 -18.65 -1.86 22.79
CA ALA A 165 -17.50 -2.72 23.13
C ALA A 165 -17.64 -4.17 22.65
N VAL A 166 -18.87 -4.65 22.45
CA VAL A 166 -19.18 -5.99 21.90
C VAL A 166 -19.70 -5.94 20.46
N HIS A 167 -19.97 -4.75 19.92
CA HIS A 167 -20.46 -4.58 18.56
C HIS A 167 -19.33 -4.75 17.53
N PRO A 168 -19.52 -5.54 16.44
CA PRO A 168 -18.45 -5.90 15.49
C PRO A 168 -17.63 -4.72 14.93
N TYR A 169 -18.29 -3.57 14.70
CA TYR A 169 -17.64 -2.32 14.28
C TYR A 169 -17.43 -1.33 15.43
N GLY A 170 -18.29 -1.36 16.45
CA GLY A 170 -18.29 -0.39 17.56
C GLY A 170 -17.06 -0.52 18.45
N GLN A 171 -16.58 -1.75 18.64
CA GLN A 171 -15.40 -2.07 19.44
C GLN A 171 -14.15 -1.29 18.98
N ARG A 172 -14.04 -1.01 17.67
CA ARG A 172 -12.92 -0.24 17.10
C ARG A 172 -12.95 1.22 17.54
N VAL A 173 -14.15 1.79 17.72
CA VAL A 173 -14.31 3.16 18.23
C VAL A 173 -14.00 3.20 19.73
N VAL A 174 -14.42 2.19 20.50
CA VAL A 174 -14.10 2.06 21.94
C VAL A 174 -12.60 1.92 22.17
N VAL A 175 -11.93 1.02 21.45
CA VAL A 175 -10.46 0.87 21.49
C VAL A 175 -9.78 2.18 21.11
N LYS A 176 -10.22 2.83 20.02
CA LYS A 176 -9.63 4.10 19.59
C LYS A 176 -9.80 5.23 20.60
N TYR A 177 -10.97 5.32 21.23
CA TYR A 177 -11.23 6.28 22.30
C TYR A 177 -10.29 6.05 23.50
N MET A 178 -10.05 4.79 23.88
CA MET A 178 -9.12 4.42 24.95
C MET A 178 -7.65 4.69 24.58
N GLU A 179 -7.26 4.49 23.31
CA GLU A 179 -5.93 4.85 22.80
C GLU A 179 -5.68 6.38 22.73
N SER A 180 -6.74 7.18 22.54
CA SER A 180 -6.64 8.63 22.23
C SER A 180 -6.89 9.54 23.43
N THR A 181 -7.20 8.98 24.60
CA THR A 181 -7.69 9.73 25.77
C THR A 181 -7.00 9.21 27.03
N GLU A 182 -6.33 10.09 27.78
CA GLU A 182 -5.57 9.72 28.99
C GLU A 182 -6.45 9.02 30.06
N GLU A 183 -7.71 9.46 30.20
CA GLU A 183 -8.72 8.82 31.05
C GLU A 183 -9.68 7.89 30.29
N GLY A 184 -9.41 7.59 29.01
CA GLY A 184 -10.31 6.79 28.17
C GLY A 184 -10.53 5.38 28.71
N TRP A 185 -9.46 4.76 29.23
CA TRP A 185 -9.52 3.46 29.92
C TRP A 185 -10.43 3.49 31.15
N ARG A 186 -10.50 4.65 31.82
CA ARG A 186 -11.24 4.86 33.06
C ARG A 186 -12.73 4.89 32.78
N ALA A 187 -13.14 5.66 31.76
CA ALA A 187 -14.51 5.68 31.26
C ALA A 187 -14.95 4.30 30.71
N VAL A 188 -14.08 3.59 29.98
CA VAL A 188 -14.37 2.23 29.49
C VAL A 188 -14.52 1.22 30.65
N SER A 189 -13.65 1.27 31.65
CA SER A 189 -13.72 0.37 32.82
C SER A 189 -15.00 0.60 33.62
N ARG A 190 -15.37 1.86 33.91
CA ARG A 190 -16.66 2.18 34.54
C ARG A 190 -17.86 1.70 33.71
N ALA A 191 -17.83 1.90 32.40
CA ALA A 191 -18.95 1.53 31.52
C ALA A 191 -19.15 0.01 31.39
N LEU A 192 -18.08 -0.78 31.51
CA LEU A 192 -18.14 -2.25 31.41
C LEU A 192 -18.33 -2.94 32.76
N PHE A 193 -17.60 -2.49 33.79
CA PHE A 193 -17.50 -3.19 35.07
C PHE A 193 -18.31 -2.51 36.18
N GLY A 194 -18.69 -1.23 35.99
CA GLY A 194 -19.33 -0.38 37.01
C GLY A 194 -18.34 0.34 37.91
N THR A 195 -17.03 0.07 37.76
CA THR A 195 -15.96 0.67 38.55
C THR A 195 -14.66 0.76 37.74
N ASP A 196 -13.82 1.71 38.13
CA ASP A 196 -12.45 1.96 37.68
C ASP A 196 -11.43 1.77 38.83
N GLU A 197 -11.89 1.29 39.99
CA GLU A 197 -11.08 0.99 41.16
C GLU A 197 -10.74 -0.50 41.22
N GLU A 198 -9.74 -0.85 42.04
CA GLU A 198 -9.37 -2.24 42.34
C GLU A 198 -10.47 -2.90 43.19
N ARG A 199 -11.37 -3.62 42.53
CA ARG A 199 -12.52 -4.34 43.12
C ARG A 199 -12.78 -5.62 42.35
N ASP A 200 -13.47 -6.57 42.98
CA ASP A 200 -13.95 -7.79 42.34
C ASP A 200 -14.89 -7.46 41.17
N VAL A 201 -14.72 -8.17 40.06
CA VAL A 201 -15.50 -7.98 38.83
C VAL A 201 -16.47 -9.14 38.67
N GLU A 202 -17.76 -8.85 38.48
CA GLU A 202 -18.77 -9.88 38.21
C GLU A 202 -18.42 -10.67 36.94
N GLU A 203 -18.29 -11.99 37.06
CA GLU A 203 -17.98 -12.93 35.97
C GLU A 203 -18.89 -12.73 34.74
N GLY A 204 -20.18 -12.48 34.98
CA GLY A 204 -21.16 -12.21 33.91
C GLY A 204 -20.79 -11.00 33.02
N LYS A 205 -20.12 -9.98 33.58
CA LYS A 205 -19.66 -8.80 32.82
C LYS A 205 -18.43 -9.14 31.96
N ILE A 206 -17.57 -10.05 32.42
CA ILE A 206 -16.46 -10.58 31.63
C ILE A 206 -16.99 -11.48 30.50
N ALA A 207 -17.91 -12.39 30.82
CA ALA A 207 -18.51 -13.30 29.85
C ALA A 207 -19.20 -12.58 28.68
N LEU A 208 -19.85 -11.43 28.93
CA LEU A 208 -20.42 -10.56 27.87
C LEU A 208 -19.38 -10.16 26.82
N LEU A 209 -18.12 -9.90 27.21
CA LEU A 209 -17.05 -9.53 26.27
C LEU A 209 -16.65 -10.66 25.32
N PHE A 210 -16.89 -11.92 25.71
CA PHE A 210 -16.56 -13.13 24.96
C PHE A 210 -17.77 -13.78 24.24
N GLN A 211 -18.97 -13.20 24.36
CA GLN A 211 -20.14 -13.63 23.58
C GLN A 211 -19.96 -13.56 22.05
N PRO A 212 -19.28 -12.55 21.46
CA PRO A 212 -18.99 -12.55 20.03
C PRO A 212 -18.20 -13.82 19.60
N LEU A 213 -18.48 -14.31 18.40
CA LEU A 213 -17.75 -15.47 17.85
C LEU A 213 -16.33 -15.10 17.38
N ASP A 214 -16.16 -13.88 16.88
CA ASP A 214 -14.89 -13.32 16.41
C ASP A 214 -14.17 -12.59 17.58
N ASP A 215 -12.83 -12.44 17.51
CA ASP A 215 -12.04 -11.81 18.60
C ASP A 215 -12.53 -10.40 18.98
N ASN A 216 -12.69 -10.15 20.28
CA ASN A 216 -13.03 -8.83 20.82
C ASN A 216 -11.77 -7.95 21.02
N MET A 217 -11.66 -6.88 20.23
CA MET A 217 -10.55 -5.92 20.30
C MET A 217 -10.54 -5.14 21.62
N THR A 218 -11.69 -4.92 22.25
CA THR A 218 -11.81 -4.22 23.54
C THR A 218 -11.08 -4.99 24.64
N VAL A 219 -11.23 -6.32 24.69
CA VAL A 219 -10.51 -7.20 25.63
C VAL A 219 -9.00 -7.06 25.45
N SER A 220 -8.52 -7.13 24.21
CA SER A 220 -7.09 -6.96 23.90
C SER A 220 -6.56 -5.58 24.31
N ALA A 221 -7.38 -4.52 24.20
CA ALA A 221 -6.97 -3.18 24.57
C ALA A 221 -6.99 -2.96 26.10
N LEU A 222 -7.94 -3.56 26.83
CA LEU A 222 -7.96 -3.55 28.31
C LEU A 222 -6.73 -4.24 28.90
N LEU A 223 -6.38 -5.42 28.39
CA LEU A 223 -5.18 -6.17 28.81
C LEU A 223 -3.88 -5.36 28.56
N ARG A 224 -3.80 -4.64 27.44
CA ARG A 224 -2.62 -3.82 27.08
C ARG A 224 -2.49 -2.53 27.89
N HIS A 225 -3.59 -2.00 28.42
CA HIS A 225 -3.55 -0.68 29.04
C HIS A 225 -2.91 -0.75 30.44
N PRO A 226 -1.84 0.01 30.73
CA PRO A 226 -1.08 -0.14 31.96
C PRO A 226 -1.89 0.19 33.23
N LEU A 227 -2.83 1.15 33.13
CA LEU A 227 -3.62 1.63 34.28
C LEU A 227 -4.95 0.88 34.51
N VAL A 228 -5.34 -0.06 33.64
CA VAL A 228 -6.51 -0.92 33.92
C VAL A 228 -6.16 -1.82 35.11
N SER A 229 -7.10 -1.92 36.07
CA SER A 229 -6.95 -2.65 37.33
C SER A 229 -6.48 -4.09 37.12
N VAL A 230 -5.76 -4.61 38.13
CA VAL A 230 -5.21 -5.96 38.06
C VAL A 230 -6.35 -6.97 38.11
N SER A 231 -7.36 -6.73 38.97
CA SER A 231 -8.58 -7.54 39.08
C SER A 231 -9.33 -7.72 37.76
N VAL A 232 -9.39 -6.69 36.89
CA VAL A 232 -9.99 -6.81 35.55
C VAL A 232 -9.16 -7.72 34.65
N LYS A 233 -7.83 -7.61 34.71
CA LYS A 233 -6.92 -8.44 33.89
C LYS A 233 -6.91 -9.90 34.38
N ASP A 234 -6.93 -10.10 35.69
CA ASP A 234 -7.03 -11.41 36.33
C ASP A 234 -8.38 -12.07 36.02
N ALA A 235 -9.50 -11.34 36.12
CA ALA A 235 -10.81 -11.88 35.74
C ALA A 235 -10.91 -12.24 34.26
N ILE A 236 -10.28 -11.46 33.36
CA ILE A 236 -10.13 -11.82 31.93
C ILE A 236 -9.24 -13.08 31.78
N CYS A 237 -8.16 -13.18 32.56
CA CYS A 237 -7.25 -14.33 32.56
C CYS A 237 -7.98 -15.61 33.02
N ALA A 238 -8.67 -15.56 34.15
CA ALA A 238 -9.46 -16.65 34.72
C ALA A 238 -10.54 -17.14 33.73
N HIS A 239 -11.30 -16.24 33.11
CA HIS A 239 -12.28 -16.60 32.07
C HIS A 239 -11.62 -17.31 30.88
N LEU A 240 -10.46 -16.83 30.40
CA LEU A 240 -9.72 -17.50 29.33
C LEU A 240 -9.17 -18.86 29.77
N CYS A 241 -8.76 -19.01 31.03
CA CYS A 241 -8.31 -20.28 31.60
C CYS A 241 -9.45 -21.30 31.72
N GLU A 242 -10.63 -20.90 32.17
CA GLU A 242 -11.82 -21.76 32.33
C GLU A 242 -12.30 -22.29 30.97
N TYR A 243 -12.51 -21.40 30.00
CA TYR A 243 -13.03 -21.75 28.67
C TYR A 243 -11.93 -22.16 27.66
N ALA A 244 -10.70 -22.43 28.12
CA ALA A 244 -9.55 -22.78 27.27
C ALA A 244 -9.84 -23.98 26.36
N ALA A 245 -10.45 -25.03 26.90
CA ALA A 245 -10.80 -26.22 26.14
C ALA A 245 -11.85 -25.94 25.07
N GLU A 246 -12.92 -25.20 25.41
CA GLU A 246 -14.01 -24.88 24.47
C GLU A 246 -13.56 -23.96 23.34
N TYR A 247 -12.82 -22.89 23.70
CA TYR A 247 -12.41 -21.86 22.73
C TYR A 247 -11.34 -22.39 21.77
N LEU A 248 -10.45 -23.29 22.20
CA LEU A 248 -9.30 -23.71 21.39
C LEU A 248 -9.43 -25.11 20.74
N ASN A 249 -10.27 -26.01 21.25
CA ASN A 249 -10.42 -27.36 20.68
C ASN A 249 -11.53 -27.51 19.63
N SER A 250 -12.60 -26.72 19.68
CA SER A 250 -13.75 -26.66 18.75
C SER A 250 -14.00 -27.92 17.90
N ARG A 251 -14.19 -29.08 18.55
CA ARG A 251 -14.57 -30.34 17.90
C ARG A 251 -16.09 -30.52 17.96
N LYS A 252 -16.66 -31.07 16.88
CA LYS A 252 -18.09 -31.40 16.74
C LYS A 252 -18.72 -31.94 18.03
N GLU A 253 -19.65 -31.20 18.59
CA GLU A 253 -20.82 -31.80 19.25
C GLU A 253 -21.98 -31.88 18.25
N THR A 254 -22.56 -33.07 18.16
CA THR A 254 -23.70 -33.35 17.28
C THR A 254 -25.02 -33.11 18.01
N SER A 255 -25.71 -32.01 17.70
CA SER A 255 -27.14 -31.85 18.01
C SER A 255 -27.96 -31.76 16.71
N ALA A 256 -28.20 -32.90 16.08
CA ALA A 256 -29.06 -33.02 14.90
C ALA A 256 -30.57 -32.83 15.19
N ALA A 257 -30.92 -32.07 16.24
CA ALA A 257 -32.24 -32.02 16.85
C ALA A 257 -32.95 -30.65 16.75
N THR A 258 -32.24 -29.56 16.43
CA THR A 258 -32.82 -28.20 16.35
C THR A 258 -32.76 -27.57 14.95
N ALA A 259 -32.04 -28.16 14.00
CA ALA A 259 -31.94 -27.65 12.62
C ALA A 259 -33.19 -27.92 11.74
N ALA A 260 -34.19 -28.64 12.25
CA ALA A 260 -35.39 -29.06 11.51
C ALA A 260 -36.61 -28.11 11.67
N ALA A 261 -36.46 -26.98 12.38
CA ALA A 261 -37.59 -26.16 12.84
C ALA A 261 -37.70 -24.75 12.22
N GLN A 262 -36.88 -24.40 11.22
CA GLN A 262 -36.87 -23.06 10.57
C GLN A 262 -36.74 -23.13 9.04
N ALA A 263 -37.20 -24.23 8.43
CA ALA A 263 -37.13 -24.46 6.99
C ALA A 263 -38.50 -24.23 6.31
N GLU A 264 -39.12 -23.06 6.52
CA GLU A 264 -40.30 -22.60 5.75
C GLU A 264 -40.54 -21.10 6.00
N GLU A 265 -40.11 -20.24 5.08
CA GLU A 265 -40.76 -18.94 4.73
C GLU A 265 -40.07 -18.35 3.49
N ASP A 266 -40.72 -18.47 2.33
CA ASP A 266 -40.25 -17.89 1.06
C ASP A 266 -40.59 -16.39 0.98
N GLU A 267 -39.58 -15.52 1.05
CA GLU A 267 -39.75 -14.09 0.77
C GLU A 267 -38.89 -13.60 -0.42
N PHE A 268 -39.53 -12.84 -1.32
CA PHE A 268 -39.01 -12.39 -2.60
C PHE A 268 -37.78 -11.46 -2.45
N PRO A 269 -36.63 -11.73 -3.09
CA PRO A 269 -35.45 -10.87 -2.97
C PRO A 269 -35.58 -9.59 -3.81
N LEU A 270 -35.57 -8.43 -3.14
CA LEU A 270 -35.46 -7.12 -3.79
C LEU A 270 -34.09 -6.91 -4.48
N PRO A 271 -33.99 -6.02 -5.50
CA PRO A 271 -32.75 -5.85 -6.27
C PRO A 271 -31.55 -5.40 -5.44
N ASP A 272 -30.44 -6.15 -5.51
CA ASP A 272 -29.22 -5.91 -4.74
C ASP A 272 -28.46 -4.63 -5.16
N PHE A 273 -28.28 -3.71 -4.21
CA PHE A 273 -27.48 -2.49 -4.35
C PHE A 273 -26.15 -2.52 -3.57
N GLY A 274 -25.63 -3.72 -3.26
CA GLY A 274 -24.31 -3.92 -2.66
C GLY A 274 -24.27 -3.93 -1.14
N TYR A 275 -25.40 -4.28 -0.50
CA TYR A 275 -25.55 -4.30 0.96
C TYR A 275 -25.86 -5.70 1.53
N ALA A 276 -25.65 -6.75 0.74
CA ALA A 276 -25.71 -8.12 1.27
C ALA A 276 -24.77 -8.26 2.48
N LYS A 277 -25.35 -8.51 3.66
CA LYS A 277 -24.63 -9.22 4.73
C LYS A 277 -23.98 -10.41 4.05
N LEU A 278 -22.67 -10.59 4.24
CA LEU A 278 -22.05 -11.86 3.90
C LEU A 278 -22.86 -12.92 4.64
N LYS A 279 -23.55 -13.80 3.90
CA LYS A 279 -23.86 -15.13 4.42
C LYS A 279 -22.49 -15.70 4.78
N LYS A 280 -22.10 -15.64 6.07
CA LYS A 280 -20.96 -16.41 6.58
C LYS A 280 -21.38 -17.84 6.26
N ASP A 281 -20.68 -18.51 5.36
CA ASP A 281 -20.92 -19.93 5.10
C ASP A 281 -20.91 -20.64 6.47
N GLU A 282 -22.02 -21.25 6.85
CA GLU A 282 -22.24 -21.82 8.20
C GLU A 282 -21.37 -23.07 8.46
N ALA A 283 -20.45 -23.37 7.53
CA ALA A 283 -19.44 -24.41 7.58
C ALA A 283 -18.11 -23.97 8.25
N LYS A 284 -18.05 -22.83 8.93
CA LYS A 284 -16.80 -22.21 9.46
C LYS A 284 -16.48 -22.47 10.94
N HIS A 285 -16.94 -23.57 11.53
CA HIS A 285 -16.90 -23.78 12.99
C HIS A 285 -15.71 -24.59 13.55
N ASP A 286 -14.70 -24.97 12.76
CA ASP A 286 -13.43 -25.59 13.22
C ASP A 286 -12.29 -24.55 13.32
N PHE A 287 -12.56 -23.41 13.97
CA PHE A 287 -11.57 -22.36 14.21
C PHE A 287 -11.47 -22.03 15.71
N PRO A 288 -10.24 -21.98 16.27
CA PRO A 288 -9.99 -21.48 17.62
C PRO A 288 -10.55 -20.06 17.79
N ARG A 289 -11.42 -19.88 18.79
CA ARG A 289 -12.00 -18.61 19.19
C ARG A 289 -11.06 -17.84 20.11
N HIS A 290 -11.18 -16.51 20.10
CA HIS A 290 -10.55 -15.60 21.07
C HIS A 290 -9.02 -15.72 21.18
N TYR A 291 -8.34 -16.35 20.22
CA TYR A 291 -6.91 -16.65 20.24
C TYR A 291 -6.04 -15.39 20.35
N HIS A 292 -6.51 -14.22 19.87
CA HIS A 292 -5.81 -12.96 20.04
C HIS A 292 -5.79 -12.46 21.50
N ALA A 293 -6.77 -12.86 22.33
CA ALA A 293 -6.78 -12.55 23.76
C ALA A 293 -5.66 -13.31 24.48
N TYR A 294 -5.53 -14.62 24.27
CA TYR A 294 -4.42 -15.45 24.78
C TYR A 294 -3.05 -14.90 24.37
N VAL A 295 -2.87 -14.55 23.09
CA VAL A 295 -1.63 -13.90 22.59
C VAL A 295 -1.36 -12.58 23.31
N THR A 296 -2.42 -11.81 23.63
CA THR A 296 -2.28 -10.54 24.33
C THR A 296 -1.93 -10.74 25.82
N VAL A 297 -2.47 -11.76 26.50
CA VAL A 297 -2.05 -12.15 27.86
C VAL A 297 -0.56 -12.51 27.87
N PHE A 298 -0.10 -13.37 26.96
CA PHE A 298 1.34 -13.72 26.88
C PHE A 298 2.24 -12.52 26.54
N GLY A 299 1.75 -11.54 25.78
CA GLY A 299 2.53 -10.35 25.42
C GLY A 299 2.57 -9.26 26.50
N TYR A 300 1.45 -9.03 27.20
CA TYR A 300 1.22 -7.81 28.01
C TYR A 300 0.78 -8.08 29.45
N GLY A 301 0.30 -9.28 29.78
CA GLY A 301 0.04 -9.67 31.17
C GLY A 301 1.34 -9.72 31.98
N ASP A 302 1.24 -9.73 33.31
CA ASP A 302 2.40 -9.89 34.18
C ASP A 302 2.91 -11.35 34.23
N ILE A 303 3.92 -11.62 35.05
CA ILE A 303 4.55 -12.94 35.15
C ILE A 303 3.59 -13.97 35.79
N ALA A 304 2.72 -13.56 36.71
CA ALA A 304 1.76 -14.47 37.36
C ALA A 304 0.67 -14.87 36.36
N GLN A 305 0.04 -13.89 35.70
CA GLN A 305 -0.97 -14.11 34.66
C GLN A 305 -0.45 -15.00 33.52
N ARG A 306 0.80 -14.79 33.07
CA ARG A 306 1.44 -15.66 32.05
C ARG A 306 1.65 -17.10 32.53
N LYS A 307 2.00 -17.29 33.80
CA LYS A 307 2.24 -18.62 34.39
C LYS A 307 0.94 -19.37 34.60
N GLU A 308 -0.07 -18.72 35.16
CA GLU A 308 -1.41 -19.28 35.32
C GLU A 308 -2.01 -19.69 33.97
N MET A 309 -1.94 -18.80 32.97
CA MET A 309 -2.37 -19.08 31.61
C MET A 309 -1.64 -20.29 31.01
N TRP A 310 -0.32 -20.37 31.21
CA TRP A 310 0.49 -21.50 30.73
C TRP A 310 0.16 -22.81 31.45
N GLU A 311 -0.06 -22.78 32.76
CA GLU A 311 -0.43 -23.94 33.57
C GLU A 311 -1.83 -24.45 33.21
N SER A 312 -2.80 -23.57 33.00
CA SER A 312 -4.14 -23.93 32.48
C SER A 312 -4.04 -24.60 31.11
N LEU A 313 -3.37 -23.97 30.14
CA LEU A 313 -3.21 -24.54 28.79
C LEU A 313 -2.51 -25.90 28.79
N ARG A 314 -1.58 -26.14 29.72
CA ARG A 314 -0.89 -27.43 29.90
C ARG A 314 -1.75 -28.47 30.63
N SER A 315 -2.68 -28.05 31.48
CA SER A 315 -3.59 -28.96 32.22
C SER A 315 -4.60 -29.66 31.31
N VAL A 316 -5.02 -28.99 30.23
CA VAL A 316 -5.94 -29.56 29.23
C VAL A 316 -5.18 -30.54 28.33
N THR A 317 -5.44 -31.83 28.50
CA THR A 317 -4.73 -32.90 27.78
C THR A 317 -4.86 -32.76 26.25
N GLY A 318 -3.73 -32.76 25.54
CA GLY A 318 -3.68 -32.66 24.07
C GLY A 318 -3.82 -31.23 23.51
N LEU A 319 -4.03 -30.22 24.36
CA LEU A 319 -4.25 -28.84 23.92
C LEU A 319 -2.97 -28.19 23.38
N ILE A 320 -1.81 -28.46 23.99
CA ILE A 320 -0.52 -27.90 23.52
C ILE A 320 -0.20 -28.43 22.12
N GLU A 321 -0.39 -29.72 21.86
CA GLU A 321 -0.21 -30.36 20.56
C GLU A 321 -1.20 -29.81 19.52
N ARG A 322 -2.45 -29.53 19.92
CA ARG A 322 -3.45 -28.86 19.06
C ARG A 322 -3.05 -27.42 18.74
N ILE A 323 -2.55 -26.66 19.71
CA ILE A 323 -2.08 -25.28 19.52
C ILE A 323 -0.87 -25.24 18.56
N VAL A 324 0.12 -26.10 18.78
CA VAL A 324 1.35 -26.19 17.96
C VAL A 324 1.06 -26.65 16.53
N SER A 325 0.07 -27.53 16.34
CA SER A 325 -0.30 -28.05 15.01
C SER A 325 -1.29 -27.17 14.24
N HIS A 326 -2.05 -26.29 14.92
CA HIS A 326 -3.09 -25.49 14.26
C HIS A 326 -2.59 -24.12 13.77
N LYS A 327 -2.75 -23.87 12.47
CA LYS A 327 -2.24 -22.68 11.75
C LYS A 327 -2.59 -21.31 12.37
N THR A 328 -3.71 -21.18 13.07
CA THR A 328 -4.06 -19.93 13.78
C THR A 328 -3.66 -19.93 15.26
N ALA A 329 -3.81 -21.07 15.96
CA ALA A 329 -3.55 -21.14 17.39
C ALA A 329 -2.06 -21.11 17.71
N VAL A 330 -1.19 -21.55 16.79
CA VAL A 330 0.27 -21.54 16.96
C VAL A 330 0.83 -20.15 17.29
N ALA A 331 0.10 -19.07 16.99
CA ALA A 331 0.41 -17.72 17.46
C ALA A 331 0.48 -17.61 19.00
N ILE A 332 -0.38 -18.36 19.72
CA ILE A 332 -0.36 -18.47 21.20
C ILE A 332 0.95 -19.12 21.64
N ALA A 333 1.32 -20.26 21.05
CA ALA A 333 2.58 -20.93 21.36
C ALA A 333 3.80 -20.06 21.03
N VAL A 334 3.81 -19.34 19.90
CA VAL A 334 4.90 -18.41 19.56
C VAL A 334 4.98 -17.24 20.54
N ALA A 335 3.85 -16.74 21.05
CA ALA A 335 3.84 -15.71 22.09
C ALA A 335 4.43 -16.25 23.41
N ALA A 336 3.92 -17.37 23.92
CA ALA A 336 4.41 -18.03 25.12
C ALA A 336 5.93 -18.34 25.03
N PHE A 337 6.37 -18.97 23.93
CA PHE A 337 7.78 -19.32 23.70
C PHE A 337 8.71 -18.11 23.80
N LYS A 338 8.26 -16.93 23.32
CA LYS A 338 9.04 -15.69 23.34
C LYS A 338 9.01 -14.94 24.67
N THR A 339 7.97 -15.11 25.49
CA THR A 339 7.74 -14.27 26.67
C THR A 339 7.76 -15.01 28.02
N LEU A 340 7.78 -16.34 28.01
CA LEU A 340 7.82 -17.20 29.18
C LEU A 340 8.83 -18.36 28.97
N PRO A 341 10.06 -18.28 29.53
CA PRO A 341 11.08 -19.32 29.38
C PRO A 341 10.62 -20.72 29.79
N GLU A 342 9.78 -20.83 30.82
CA GLU A 342 9.23 -22.10 31.31
C GLU A 342 8.34 -22.83 30.30
N SER A 343 7.89 -22.16 29.24
CA SER A 343 7.14 -22.78 28.14
C SER A 343 8.04 -23.41 27.07
N GLN A 344 9.30 -22.97 26.95
CA GLN A 344 10.14 -23.23 25.77
C GLN A 344 10.43 -24.71 25.57
N GLU A 345 10.83 -25.44 26.61
CA GLU A 345 11.14 -26.86 26.52
C GLU A 345 9.92 -27.70 26.11
N SER A 346 8.78 -27.47 26.77
CA SER A 346 7.53 -28.18 26.48
C SER A 346 6.97 -27.87 25.09
N LEU A 347 7.04 -26.60 24.65
CA LEU A 347 6.63 -26.22 23.29
C LEU A 347 7.58 -26.76 22.24
N TRP A 348 8.89 -26.82 22.53
CA TRP A 348 9.88 -27.39 21.62
C TRP A 348 9.72 -28.92 21.49
N ALA A 349 9.45 -29.63 22.59
CA ALA A 349 9.08 -31.04 22.57
C ALA A 349 7.82 -31.28 21.73
N ALA A 350 6.73 -30.54 21.98
CA ALA A 350 5.49 -30.65 21.19
C ALA A 350 5.65 -30.22 19.70
N THR A 351 6.64 -29.38 19.39
CA THR A 351 6.98 -29.01 18.02
C THR A 351 7.73 -30.12 17.30
N THR A 352 8.71 -30.73 17.97
CA THR A 352 9.65 -31.71 17.38
C THR A 352 9.19 -33.16 17.47
N MET A 353 8.20 -33.48 18.33
CA MET A 353 7.65 -34.82 18.47
C MET A 353 6.26 -34.93 17.86
N MET A 354 6.01 -36.05 17.19
CA MET A 354 4.66 -36.49 16.84
C MET A 354 3.98 -37.16 18.05
N PRO A 355 2.63 -37.23 18.10
CA PRO A 355 1.91 -37.91 19.19
C PRO A 355 2.24 -39.40 19.40
N ASN A 356 2.90 -40.03 18.42
CA ASN A 356 3.40 -41.41 18.49
C ASN A 356 4.87 -41.51 18.98
N GLY A 357 5.47 -40.40 19.44
CA GLY A 357 6.86 -40.35 19.90
C GLY A 357 7.92 -40.26 18.79
N THR A 358 7.54 -40.16 17.52
CA THR A 358 8.53 -40.01 16.43
C THR A 358 9.05 -38.57 16.34
N VAL A 359 10.38 -38.44 16.24
CA VAL A 359 11.07 -37.15 16.04
C VAL A 359 10.83 -36.68 14.59
N ILE A 360 10.34 -35.45 14.44
CA ILE A 360 10.11 -34.81 13.15
C ILE A 360 11.43 -34.20 12.65
N ASP A 361 11.79 -34.45 11.40
CA ASP A 361 13.00 -33.89 10.80
C ASP A 361 12.91 -32.36 10.65
N VAL A 362 14.04 -31.65 10.76
CA VAL A 362 14.07 -30.19 10.67
C VAL A 362 13.55 -29.65 9.33
N ILE A 363 13.71 -30.42 8.24
CA ILE A 363 13.15 -30.09 6.91
C ILE A 363 11.61 -30.23 6.93
N GLN A 364 11.07 -31.22 7.62
CA GLN A 364 9.63 -31.41 7.77
C GLN A 364 9.02 -30.31 8.67
N LEU A 365 9.71 -29.93 9.75
CA LEU A 365 9.31 -28.79 10.60
C LEU A 365 9.26 -27.47 9.82
N ALA A 366 10.21 -27.23 8.92
CA ALA A 366 10.22 -26.03 8.08
C ALA A 366 9.04 -25.98 7.10
N ARG A 367 8.60 -27.13 6.57
CA ARG A 367 7.49 -27.27 5.61
C ARG A 367 6.10 -27.24 6.25
N ASP A 368 5.99 -27.47 7.55
CA ASP A 368 4.72 -27.48 8.28
C ASP A 368 4.19 -26.05 8.48
N PRO A 369 2.97 -25.71 8.00
CA PRO A 369 2.42 -24.36 8.07
C PRO A 369 2.26 -23.74 9.46
N ALA A 370 2.22 -24.56 10.51
CA ALA A 370 2.15 -24.10 11.89
C ALA A 370 3.54 -24.16 12.56
N ARG A 371 4.19 -25.34 12.56
CA ARG A 371 5.46 -25.58 13.26
C ARG A 371 6.61 -24.71 12.73
N THR A 372 6.59 -24.31 11.45
CA THR A 372 7.56 -23.34 10.89
C THR A 372 7.57 -22.00 11.65
N MET A 373 6.46 -21.61 12.28
CA MET A 373 6.39 -20.38 13.09
C MET A 373 7.18 -20.52 14.38
N LEU A 374 7.10 -21.68 15.04
CA LEU A 374 7.87 -22.00 16.24
C LEU A 374 9.35 -22.25 15.94
N LEU A 375 9.67 -22.92 14.83
CA LEU A 375 11.05 -23.08 14.38
C LEU A 375 11.75 -21.72 14.19
N ARG A 376 11.07 -20.74 13.59
CA ARG A 376 11.59 -19.37 13.45
C ARG A 376 11.67 -18.61 14.77
N ALA A 377 10.70 -18.80 15.68
CA ALA A 377 10.75 -18.21 17.02
C ALA A 377 11.92 -18.78 17.85
N MET A 378 12.24 -20.06 17.71
CA MET A 378 13.41 -20.70 18.32
C MET A 378 14.71 -20.17 17.73
N ILE A 379 14.83 -20.06 16.39
CA ILE A 379 16.02 -19.47 15.74
C ILE A 379 16.30 -18.06 16.29
N GLU A 380 15.24 -17.26 16.48
CA GLU A 380 15.32 -15.88 16.96
C GLU A 380 15.64 -15.76 18.46
N SER A 381 15.03 -16.58 19.31
CA SER A 381 15.07 -16.40 20.78
C SER A 381 16.08 -17.33 21.47
N CYS A 382 16.33 -18.50 20.88
CA CYS A 382 17.10 -19.59 21.45
C CYS A 382 18.01 -20.24 20.38
N GLY A 383 18.58 -19.43 19.47
CA GLY A 383 19.33 -19.93 18.32
C GLY A 383 20.48 -20.89 18.66
N TYR A 384 21.03 -20.81 19.87
CA TYR A 384 22.03 -21.75 20.39
C TYR A 384 21.54 -23.21 20.47
N LEU A 385 20.23 -23.45 20.52
CA LEU A 385 19.62 -24.79 20.46
C LEU A 385 19.63 -25.40 19.05
N LEU A 386 19.75 -24.58 17.99
CA LEU A 386 19.81 -25.08 16.61
C LEU A 386 21.22 -25.57 16.31
N THR A 387 21.41 -26.89 16.37
CA THR A 387 22.71 -27.54 16.15
C THR A 387 23.29 -27.21 14.77
N ALA A 388 24.62 -27.21 14.65
CA ALA A 388 25.30 -26.94 13.39
C ALA A 388 24.90 -27.94 12.28
N ASP A 389 24.59 -29.19 12.64
CA ASP A 389 24.09 -30.19 11.69
C ASP A 389 22.70 -29.85 11.17
N GLN A 390 21.77 -29.42 12.04
CA GLN A 390 20.45 -28.94 11.60
C GLN A 390 20.56 -27.70 10.69
N ARG A 391 21.47 -26.76 10.98
CA ARG A 391 21.74 -25.61 10.08
C ARG A 391 22.26 -26.08 8.72
N LYS A 392 23.23 -26.99 8.70
CA LYS A 392 23.78 -27.59 7.48
C LYS A 392 22.71 -28.35 6.68
N ARG A 393 21.80 -29.06 7.35
CA ARG A 393 20.71 -29.82 6.73
C ARG A 393 19.66 -28.90 6.10
N LEU A 394 19.30 -27.79 6.76
CA LEU A 394 18.46 -26.74 6.17
C LEU A 394 19.13 -26.08 4.96
N ALA A 395 20.43 -25.77 5.04
CA ALA A 395 21.19 -25.18 3.95
C ALA A 395 21.38 -26.14 2.75
N GLY A 396 21.56 -27.44 2.99
CA GLY A 396 21.60 -28.45 1.94
C GLY A 396 20.26 -28.60 1.20
N ALA A 397 19.14 -28.38 1.89
CA ALA A 397 17.80 -28.37 1.30
C ALA A 397 17.37 -26.98 0.76
N ALA A 398 18.30 -26.02 0.61
CA ALA A 398 17.97 -24.63 0.33
C ALA A 398 17.15 -24.44 -0.95
N LEU A 399 17.45 -25.18 -2.02
CA LEU A 399 16.73 -25.07 -3.29
C LEU A 399 15.24 -25.38 -3.13
N GLU A 400 14.91 -26.52 -2.54
CA GLU A 400 13.52 -26.96 -2.31
C GLU A 400 12.78 -26.05 -1.33
N LEU A 401 13.44 -25.69 -0.22
CA LEU A 401 12.83 -24.85 0.83
C LEU A 401 12.67 -23.38 0.40
N SER A 402 13.51 -22.87 -0.51
CA SER A 402 13.39 -21.49 -1.00
C SER A 402 12.11 -21.27 -1.83
N GLN A 403 11.67 -22.30 -2.56
CA GLN A 403 10.53 -22.23 -3.48
C GLN A 403 9.17 -22.37 -2.78
N ASP A 404 9.15 -22.93 -1.56
CA ASP A 404 7.94 -23.00 -0.74
C ASP A 404 7.78 -21.74 0.14
N PRO A 405 6.65 -20.99 0.06
CA PRO A 405 6.42 -19.81 0.89
C PRO A 405 6.26 -20.10 2.40
N VAL A 406 6.08 -21.36 2.80
CA VAL A 406 5.99 -21.78 4.20
C VAL A 406 7.39 -21.96 4.81
N SER A 407 8.31 -22.61 4.10
CA SER A 407 9.66 -22.91 4.59
C SER A 407 10.73 -21.88 4.22
N SER A 408 10.61 -21.13 3.11
CA SER A 408 11.57 -20.09 2.71
C SER A 408 11.87 -19.06 3.82
N PRO A 409 10.90 -18.60 4.65
CA PRO A 409 11.18 -17.72 5.78
C PRO A 409 12.11 -18.30 6.85
N VAL A 410 12.27 -19.63 6.94
CA VAL A 410 13.22 -20.28 7.86
C VAL A 410 14.66 -20.00 7.43
N LEU A 411 14.96 -20.15 6.13
CA LEU A 411 16.30 -19.85 5.57
C LEU A 411 16.64 -18.36 5.70
N GLN A 412 15.65 -17.48 5.50
CA GLN A 412 15.82 -16.04 5.68
C GLN A 412 16.18 -15.70 7.14
N LYS A 413 15.48 -16.30 8.12
CA LYS A 413 15.76 -16.08 9.54
C LYS A 413 17.09 -16.73 9.99
N LEU A 414 17.49 -17.83 9.35
CA LEU A 414 18.80 -18.46 9.55
C LEU A 414 19.95 -17.50 9.15
N LEU A 415 19.84 -16.83 8.00
CA LEU A 415 20.81 -15.83 7.54
C LEU A 415 20.79 -14.55 8.40
N GLU A 416 19.63 -14.14 8.88
CA GLU A 416 19.47 -12.95 9.75
C GLU A 416 20.07 -13.17 11.15
N CYS A 417 19.85 -14.34 11.76
CA CYS A 417 20.28 -14.63 13.12
C CYS A 417 21.71 -15.21 13.22
N PHE A 418 22.26 -15.74 12.12
CA PHE A 418 23.63 -16.27 12.07
C PHE A 418 24.44 -15.69 10.87
N PRO A 419 24.58 -14.35 10.73
CA PRO A 419 25.28 -13.74 9.60
C PRO A 419 26.77 -14.11 9.54
N GLU A 420 27.36 -14.47 10.69
CA GLU A 420 28.76 -14.93 10.81
C GLU A 420 28.95 -16.40 10.38
N ASP A 421 27.88 -17.19 10.19
CA ASP A 421 27.97 -18.59 9.75
C ASP A 421 28.16 -18.67 8.22
N VAL A 422 29.35 -18.26 7.79
CA VAL A 422 29.78 -18.24 6.38
C VAL A 422 29.60 -19.59 5.71
N ASN A 423 29.80 -20.69 6.44
CA ASN A 423 29.64 -22.05 5.90
C ASN A 423 28.19 -22.35 5.53
N THR A 424 27.25 -21.98 6.38
CA THR A 424 25.81 -22.10 6.12
C THR A 424 25.40 -21.21 4.94
N ALA A 425 25.86 -19.94 4.91
CA ALA A 425 25.55 -19.01 3.82
C ALA A 425 26.14 -19.46 2.47
N ARG A 426 27.38 -19.97 2.45
CA ARG A 426 28.03 -20.51 1.25
C ARG A 426 27.33 -21.77 0.75
N LEU A 427 26.98 -22.70 1.64
CA LEU A 427 26.24 -23.92 1.26
C LEU A 427 24.86 -23.60 0.68
N ILE A 428 24.16 -22.58 1.20
CA ILE A 428 22.93 -22.07 0.56
C ILE A 428 23.23 -21.58 -0.86
N LEU A 429 24.28 -20.76 -1.06
CA LEU A 429 24.65 -20.25 -2.39
C LEU A 429 24.98 -21.37 -3.37
N GLU A 430 25.76 -22.36 -2.96
CA GLU A 430 26.13 -23.53 -3.77
C GLU A 430 24.90 -24.29 -4.28
N ASN A 431 23.92 -24.54 -3.41
CA ASN A 431 22.71 -25.29 -3.77
C ASN A 431 21.73 -24.51 -4.66
N ILE A 432 21.74 -23.17 -4.64
CA ILE A 432 20.82 -22.35 -5.47
C ILE A 432 21.46 -21.80 -6.76
N ARG A 433 22.80 -21.80 -6.88
CA ARG A 433 23.53 -21.12 -7.98
C ARG A 433 23.08 -21.60 -9.37
N GLY A 434 22.81 -22.89 -9.54
CA GLY A 434 22.41 -23.49 -10.83
C GLY A 434 21.04 -23.02 -11.35
N GLU A 435 20.12 -22.61 -10.48
CA GLU A 435 18.75 -22.22 -10.85
C GLU A 435 18.47 -20.72 -10.65
N LEU A 436 19.51 -19.91 -10.41
CA LEU A 436 19.38 -18.51 -9.99
C LEU A 436 18.47 -17.66 -10.90
N ARG A 437 18.51 -17.83 -12.24
CA ARG A 437 17.60 -17.14 -13.18
C ARG A 437 16.11 -17.41 -12.90
N GLN A 438 15.77 -18.64 -12.51
CA GLN A 438 14.40 -19.01 -12.16
C GLN A 438 14.03 -18.45 -10.78
N LEU A 439 14.92 -18.60 -9.80
CA LEU A 439 14.69 -18.19 -8.41
C LEU A 439 14.55 -16.66 -8.24
N VAL A 440 15.22 -15.85 -9.07
CA VAL A 440 15.08 -14.38 -9.11
C VAL A 440 13.66 -13.93 -9.46
N THR A 441 12.96 -14.67 -10.33
CA THR A 441 11.58 -14.35 -10.74
C THR A 441 10.52 -15.09 -9.93
N HIS A 442 10.91 -16.08 -9.11
CA HIS A 442 10.02 -16.89 -8.29
C HIS A 442 9.46 -16.13 -7.07
N ASP A 443 8.16 -16.34 -6.77
CA ASP A 443 7.42 -15.65 -5.69
C ASP A 443 8.06 -15.82 -4.30
N ALA A 444 8.35 -17.05 -3.87
CA ALA A 444 9.00 -17.34 -2.58
C ALA A 444 10.54 -17.21 -2.60
N ALA A 445 11.22 -17.83 -3.58
CA ALA A 445 12.68 -17.92 -3.56
C ALA A 445 13.41 -16.58 -3.76
N SER A 446 12.79 -15.62 -4.45
CA SER A 446 13.36 -14.27 -4.59
C SER A 446 13.57 -13.58 -3.25
N TYR A 447 12.85 -13.94 -2.18
CA TYR A 447 13.09 -13.42 -0.83
C TYR A 447 14.34 -13.99 -0.17
N LEU A 448 14.72 -15.25 -0.46
CA LEU A 448 15.99 -15.82 0.00
C LEU A 448 17.18 -15.05 -0.61
N ILE A 449 17.13 -14.79 -1.92
CA ILE A 449 18.18 -14.03 -2.62
C ILE A 449 18.32 -12.62 -2.03
N GLN A 450 17.19 -11.95 -1.73
CA GLN A 450 17.19 -10.65 -1.05
C GLN A 450 17.80 -10.71 0.37
N ALA A 451 17.53 -11.78 1.13
CA ALA A 451 18.12 -11.99 2.45
C ALA A 451 19.63 -12.28 2.38
N MET A 452 20.09 -13.04 1.38
CA MET A 452 21.52 -13.28 1.15
C MET A 452 22.27 -12.01 0.75
N LEU A 453 21.69 -11.17 -0.12
CA LEU A 453 22.24 -9.84 -0.42
C LEU A 453 22.34 -8.96 0.82
N GLN A 454 21.32 -8.98 1.68
CA GLN A 454 21.29 -8.16 2.89
C GLN A 454 22.26 -8.65 3.98
N TYR A 455 22.22 -9.93 4.34
CA TYR A 455 22.92 -10.47 5.51
C TYR A 455 24.21 -11.26 5.19
N GLY A 456 24.38 -11.76 3.96
CA GLY A 456 25.52 -12.58 3.52
C GLY A 456 26.84 -11.81 3.30
N ALA A 457 27.11 -10.76 4.08
CA ALA A 457 28.32 -9.95 3.96
C ALA A 457 29.60 -10.74 4.24
N ALA A 458 29.54 -11.69 5.17
CA ALA A 458 30.70 -12.41 5.67
C ALA A 458 31.28 -13.37 4.63
N GLY A 459 32.62 -13.44 4.57
CA GLY A 459 33.35 -14.43 3.77
C GLY A 459 33.17 -14.33 2.25
N GLY A 460 32.75 -13.18 1.71
CA GLY A 460 32.66 -12.91 0.26
C GLY A 460 31.38 -13.43 -0.43
N VAL A 461 30.49 -14.12 0.30
CA VAL A 461 29.29 -14.76 -0.27
C VAL A 461 28.37 -13.76 -0.99
N ARG A 462 28.24 -12.53 -0.49
CA ARG A 462 27.52 -11.44 -1.17
C ARG A 462 28.11 -11.11 -2.53
N GLU A 463 29.43 -10.89 -2.63
CA GLU A 463 30.06 -10.47 -3.91
C GLU A 463 30.00 -11.60 -4.95
N GLU A 464 30.16 -12.86 -4.53
CA GLU A 464 29.90 -14.02 -5.40
C GLU A 464 28.46 -14.05 -5.94
N LEU A 465 27.47 -13.78 -5.07
CA LEU A 465 26.07 -13.70 -5.45
C LEU A 465 25.78 -12.48 -6.35
N VAL A 466 26.38 -11.31 -6.08
CA VAL A 466 26.23 -10.10 -6.90
C VAL A 466 26.72 -10.38 -8.31
N ASN A 467 27.91 -10.97 -8.48
CA ASN A 467 28.45 -11.30 -9.79
C ASN A 467 27.53 -12.27 -10.56
N ALA A 468 27.08 -13.36 -9.91
CA ALA A 468 26.15 -14.30 -10.52
C ALA A 468 24.78 -13.66 -10.86
N LEU A 469 24.33 -12.67 -10.08
CA LEU A 469 23.12 -11.92 -10.38
C LEU A 469 23.30 -10.95 -11.55
N LEU A 470 24.45 -10.28 -11.68
CA LEU A 470 24.74 -9.40 -12.83
C LEU A 470 24.67 -10.18 -14.15
N ASP A 471 25.15 -11.42 -14.17
CA ASP A 471 24.99 -12.33 -15.33
C ASP A 471 23.51 -12.69 -15.58
N VAL A 472 22.74 -13.02 -14.53
CA VAL A 472 21.29 -13.29 -14.64
C VAL A 472 20.51 -12.06 -15.14
N PHE A 473 20.95 -10.86 -14.80
CA PHE A 473 20.39 -9.60 -15.25
C PHE A 473 20.96 -9.13 -16.61
N SER A 474 21.62 -9.99 -17.40
CA SER A 474 22.03 -9.65 -18.77
C SER A 474 20.87 -9.19 -19.66
N GLU A 475 19.66 -9.71 -19.40
CA GLU A 475 18.39 -9.31 -20.00
C GLU A 475 17.55 -8.49 -19.01
N ILE A 476 18.05 -7.31 -18.61
CA ILE A 476 17.43 -6.42 -17.60
C ILE A 476 15.92 -6.24 -17.85
N HIS A 477 15.54 -5.99 -19.10
CA HIS A 477 14.16 -5.80 -19.55
C HIS A 477 13.20 -6.95 -19.15
N GLU A 478 13.63 -8.21 -19.33
CA GLU A 478 12.81 -9.37 -18.98
C GLU A 478 12.66 -9.45 -17.46
N MET A 479 13.78 -9.43 -16.73
CA MET A 479 13.78 -9.61 -15.27
C MET A 479 13.05 -8.48 -14.53
N LEU A 480 13.16 -7.23 -14.98
CA LEU A 480 12.48 -6.07 -14.37
C LEU A 480 10.99 -5.94 -14.78
N SER A 481 10.52 -6.74 -15.74
CA SER A 481 9.07 -6.90 -15.97
C SER A 481 8.39 -7.65 -14.81
N PHE A 482 9.15 -8.41 -14.02
CA PHE A 482 8.65 -9.10 -12.82
C PHE A 482 8.80 -8.24 -11.55
N ALA A 483 7.84 -8.38 -10.63
CA ALA A 483 7.90 -7.70 -9.32
C ALA A 483 9.05 -8.25 -8.44
N GLN A 484 9.33 -9.54 -8.60
CA GLN A 484 10.33 -10.34 -7.90
C GLN A 484 11.74 -9.91 -8.34
N GLY A 485 12.02 -9.94 -9.65
CA GLY A 485 13.26 -9.41 -10.24
C GLY A 485 13.49 -7.94 -9.93
N SER A 486 12.42 -7.11 -9.97
CA SER A 486 12.50 -5.70 -9.53
C SER A 486 12.90 -5.53 -8.06
N ARG A 487 12.47 -6.41 -7.15
CA ARG A 487 12.87 -6.37 -5.73
C ARG A 487 14.29 -6.86 -5.51
N VAL A 488 14.69 -7.93 -6.20
CA VAL A 488 16.07 -8.44 -6.18
C VAL A 488 17.03 -7.36 -6.67
N MET A 489 16.73 -6.69 -7.80
CA MET A 489 17.56 -5.60 -8.32
C MET A 489 17.66 -4.41 -7.36
N GLN A 490 16.56 -4.01 -6.71
CA GLN A 490 16.60 -2.97 -5.66
C GLN A 490 17.54 -3.34 -4.50
N LYS A 491 17.50 -4.60 -4.06
CA LYS A 491 18.39 -5.11 -3.00
C LYS A 491 19.85 -5.24 -3.46
N LEU A 492 20.08 -5.63 -4.71
CA LEU A 492 21.41 -5.66 -5.31
C LEU A 492 22.01 -4.26 -5.33
N VAL A 493 21.32 -3.28 -5.92
CA VAL A 493 21.81 -1.90 -6.02
C VAL A 493 21.99 -1.25 -4.63
N ALA A 494 21.24 -1.66 -3.61
CA ALA A 494 21.40 -1.18 -2.24
C ALA A 494 22.62 -1.76 -1.49
N TYR A 495 22.97 -3.04 -1.69
CA TYR A 495 24.02 -3.73 -0.91
C TYR A 495 25.31 -4.07 -1.67
N ALA A 496 25.30 -4.00 -3.01
CA ALA A 496 26.48 -4.26 -3.82
C ALA A 496 27.48 -3.10 -3.82
N SER A 497 28.71 -3.39 -4.25
CA SER A 497 29.78 -2.42 -4.46
C SER A 497 29.41 -1.33 -5.47
N ASP A 498 30.13 -0.19 -5.43
CA ASP A 498 29.91 0.92 -6.38
C ASP A 498 30.15 0.49 -7.83
N GLU A 499 31.09 -0.43 -8.07
CA GLU A 499 31.39 -1.00 -9.39
C GLU A 499 30.20 -1.82 -9.95
N ALA A 500 29.55 -2.63 -9.11
CA ALA A 500 28.35 -3.36 -9.50
C ALA A 500 27.17 -2.41 -9.80
N VAL A 501 27.00 -1.35 -9.01
CA VAL A 501 25.99 -0.30 -9.26
C VAL A 501 26.26 0.41 -10.58
N LEU A 502 27.50 0.81 -10.84
CA LEU A 502 27.91 1.42 -12.10
C LEU A 502 27.66 0.50 -13.30
N THR A 503 27.92 -0.80 -13.17
CA THR A 503 27.62 -1.80 -14.21
C THR A 503 26.13 -1.81 -14.57
N VAL A 504 25.23 -1.87 -13.58
CA VAL A 504 23.77 -1.82 -13.80
C VAL A 504 23.33 -0.51 -14.47
N VAL A 505 23.86 0.64 -14.01
CA VAL A 505 23.49 1.94 -14.58
C VAL A 505 23.97 2.09 -16.03
N ASN A 506 25.20 1.71 -16.31
CA ASN A 506 25.78 1.77 -17.64
C ASN A 506 25.05 0.83 -18.62
N ALA A 507 24.60 -0.34 -18.16
CA ALA A 507 23.78 -1.25 -18.95
C ALA A 507 22.42 -0.62 -19.33
N LEU A 508 21.70 -0.01 -18.38
CA LEU A 508 20.44 0.70 -18.63
C LEU A 508 20.61 1.90 -19.59
N LEU A 509 21.70 2.67 -19.44
CA LEU A 509 22.00 3.79 -20.34
C LEU A 509 22.32 3.29 -21.76
N ARG A 510 23.09 2.20 -21.89
CA ARG A 510 23.40 1.57 -23.19
C ARG A 510 22.14 1.03 -23.88
N GLU A 511 21.23 0.41 -23.13
CA GLU A 511 19.94 -0.03 -23.65
C GLU A 511 19.09 1.13 -24.18
N ALA A 512 19.02 2.25 -23.43
CA ALA A 512 18.27 3.43 -23.84
C ALA A 512 18.86 4.13 -25.08
N GLU A 513 20.19 4.21 -25.19
CA GLU A 513 20.87 4.73 -26.39
C GLU A 513 20.63 3.86 -27.62
N GLN A 514 20.64 2.53 -27.47
CA GLN A 514 20.34 1.60 -28.56
C GLN A 514 18.89 1.75 -29.05
N GLU A 515 17.94 1.94 -28.13
CA GLU A 515 16.54 2.13 -28.49
C GLU A 515 16.31 3.43 -29.27
N ARG A 516 16.94 4.53 -28.83
CA ARG A 516 16.88 5.83 -29.53
C ARG A 516 17.43 5.79 -30.94
N LYS A 517 18.51 5.03 -31.16
CA LYS A 517 19.08 4.85 -32.50
C LYS A 517 18.10 4.15 -33.43
N LYS A 518 17.39 3.11 -32.95
CA LYS A 518 16.36 2.42 -33.72
C LYS A 518 15.16 3.31 -34.06
N SER A 519 14.65 4.11 -33.11
CA SER A 519 13.54 5.03 -33.40
C SER A 519 13.93 6.11 -34.41
N GLY A 520 15.20 6.56 -34.39
CA GLY A 520 15.70 7.57 -35.33
C GLY A 520 15.75 7.09 -36.78
N THR A 521 16.07 5.81 -37.02
CA THR A 521 16.13 5.23 -38.37
C THR A 521 14.73 5.05 -38.98
N ILE A 522 13.75 4.62 -38.18
CA ILE A 522 12.36 4.45 -38.65
C ILE A 522 11.77 5.82 -39.05
N ASP A 523 12.06 6.86 -38.26
CA ASP A 523 11.72 8.25 -38.58
C ASP A 523 12.40 8.78 -39.87
N GLU A 524 13.44 8.14 -40.39
CA GLU A 524 14.07 8.52 -41.67
C GLU A 524 13.52 7.67 -42.83
N GLU A 525 13.35 6.36 -42.65
CA GLU A 525 12.77 5.45 -43.65
C GLU A 525 11.30 5.79 -43.98
N GLU A 526 10.43 6.01 -42.98
CA GLU A 526 9.02 6.41 -43.23
C GLU A 526 8.92 7.76 -43.95
N LYS A 527 9.91 8.65 -43.81
CA LYS A 527 9.93 9.95 -44.52
C LYS A 527 10.44 9.85 -45.95
N GLU A 528 11.18 8.79 -46.31
CA GLU A 528 11.59 8.55 -47.70
C GLU A 528 10.47 7.83 -48.49
N GLU A 529 9.70 6.95 -47.85
CA GLU A 529 8.52 6.32 -48.47
C GLU A 529 7.35 7.30 -48.67
N GLU A 530 7.00 8.14 -47.68
CA GLU A 530 5.95 9.17 -47.83
C GLU A 530 6.26 10.24 -48.91
N GLN A 531 7.52 10.35 -49.37
CA GLN A 531 7.90 11.25 -50.45
C GLN A 531 7.77 10.64 -51.86
N HIS A 532 7.46 9.35 -51.98
CA HIS A 532 7.42 8.65 -53.27
C HIS A 532 6.03 8.19 -53.75
N GLU A 533 5.00 8.17 -52.89
CA GLU A 533 3.61 7.80 -53.26
C GLU A 533 2.73 8.99 -53.70
N GLY A 534 3.34 10.13 -54.05
CA GLY A 534 2.64 11.35 -54.45
C GLY A 534 2.16 11.43 -55.90
N ALA A 535 1.63 10.35 -56.50
CA ALA A 535 1.13 10.38 -57.89
C ALA A 535 0.06 9.29 -58.19
N GLU A 536 -1.07 9.74 -58.78
CA GLU A 536 -2.05 8.94 -59.55
C GLU A 536 -2.88 7.88 -58.76
N THR A 537 -4.21 7.75 -58.88
CA THR A 537 -5.25 8.48 -59.65
C THR A 537 -6.61 8.21 -58.99
N ASP A 538 -7.55 9.16 -59.08
CA ASP A 538 -8.98 8.89 -58.79
C ASP A 538 -9.58 7.97 -59.86
N ASP A 539 -10.31 6.92 -59.47
CA ASP A 539 -11.41 6.39 -60.30
C ASP A 539 -12.45 5.64 -59.45
N ASP A 540 -13.72 6.00 -59.62
CA ASP A 540 -14.86 5.41 -58.92
C ASP A 540 -15.32 4.11 -59.62
N ASN A 541 -15.60 3.03 -58.88
CA ASN A 541 -16.59 2.05 -59.35
C ASN A 541 -17.27 1.23 -58.25
N ASP A 542 -18.61 1.24 -58.26
CA ASP A 542 -19.46 0.35 -57.49
C ASP A 542 -19.43 -1.08 -58.05
N GLY A 543 -19.24 -2.08 -57.19
CA GLY A 543 -19.08 -3.49 -57.58
C GLY A 543 -19.80 -4.45 -56.65
N ASN A 544 -21.13 -4.49 -56.74
CA ASN A 544 -21.97 -5.38 -55.93
C ASN A 544 -21.71 -6.87 -56.28
N GLY A 545 -21.53 -7.74 -55.27
CA GLY A 545 -21.11 -9.13 -55.50
C GLY A 545 -21.42 -10.08 -54.33
N ASP A 546 -22.62 -10.68 -54.36
CA ASP A 546 -23.05 -11.70 -53.41
C ASP A 546 -22.19 -12.98 -53.50
N GLY A 547 -21.85 -13.56 -52.35
CA GLY A 547 -20.99 -14.75 -52.27
C GLY A 547 -21.09 -15.48 -50.94
N GLU A 548 -22.18 -16.20 -50.69
CA GLU A 548 -22.32 -17.08 -49.52
C GLU A 548 -21.20 -18.11 -49.43
N LYS A 549 -20.61 -18.29 -48.23
CA LYS A 549 -20.13 -19.59 -47.74
C LYS A 549 -20.04 -19.63 -46.22
N LYS A 550 -20.84 -20.51 -45.62
CA LYS A 550 -20.84 -20.83 -44.17
C LYS A 550 -19.71 -21.79 -43.84
N ALA A 551 -18.95 -21.52 -42.78
CA ALA A 551 -18.25 -22.53 -41.99
C ALA A 551 -17.93 -22.02 -40.57
N ASP A 552 -18.20 -22.87 -39.58
CA ASP A 552 -17.58 -22.99 -38.25
C ASP A 552 -17.44 -21.75 -37.33
N GLN A 553 -18.42 -21.58 -36.42
CA GLN A 553 -18.22 -20.86 -35.16
C GLN A 553 -17.82 -21.85 -34.04
N PRO A 554 -16.67 -21.67 -33.36
CA PRO A 554 -16.33 -22.43 -32.17
C PRO A 554 -17.12 -21.91 -30.94
N ALA A 555 -17.42 -22.83 -30.01
CA ALA A 555 -18.30 -22.57 -28.87
C ALA A 555 -17.90 -21.35 -28.01
N LEU A 556 -18.92 -20.55 -27.65
CA LEU A 556 -18.81 -19.39 -26.75
C LEU A 556 -18.29 -19.81 -25.36
N LYS A 557 -16.98 -19.59 -25.12
CA LYS A 557 -16.39 -19.74 -23.78
C LYS A 557 -17.04 -18.73 -22.81
N ALA A 558 -17.56 -19.23 -21.69
CA ALA A 558 -18.17 -18.41 -20.65
C ALA A 558 -17.20 -17.32 -20.15
N LYS A 559 -17.70 -16.11 -19.89
CA LYS A 559 -16.89 -15.02 -19.33
C LYS A 559 -16.36 -15.45 -17.95
N PRO A 560 -15.06 -15.28 -17.66
CA PRO A 560 -14.50 -15.65 -16.37
C PRO A 560 -15.17 -14.85 -15.24
N SER A 561 -15.33 -15.51 -14.09
CA SER A 561 -15.90 -14.88 -12.90
C SER A 561 -15.11 -13.65 -12.46
N ARG A 562 -15.75 -12.76 -11.68
CA ARG A 562 -15.07 -11.58 -11.11
C ARG A 562 -13.80 -11.93 -10.29
N ARG A 563 -13.72 -13.16 -9.74
CA ARG A 563 -12.54 -13.65 -9.00
C ARG A 563 -11.43 -14.07 -9.97
N GLU A 564 -11.74 -14.92 -10.95
CA GLU A 564 -10.80 -15.35 -11.99
C GLU A 564 -10.29 -14.15 -12.77
N GLN A 565 -11.14 -13.20 -13.15
CA GLN A 565 -10.73 -12.00 -13.87
C GLN A 565 -9.76 -11.12 -13.05
N ARG A 566 -9.89 -11.08 -11.72
CA ARG A 566 -8.93 -10.41 -10.80
C ARG A 566 -7.64 -11.19 -10.64
N GLU A 567 -7.67 -12.51 -10.78
CA GLU A 567 -6.49 -13.36 -10.71
C GLU A 567 -5.70 -13.33 -12.03
N ILE A 568 -6.40 -13.46 -13.17
CA ILE A 568 -5.90 -13.18 -14.51
C ILE A 568 -5.28 -11.78 -14.56
N ASN A 569 -5.96 -10.74 -14.05
CA ASN A 569 -5.40 -9.38 -14.05
C ASN A 569 -4.25 -9.19 -13.05
N ARG A 570 -4.06 -10.05 -12.04
CA ARG A 570 -2.86 -10.07 -11.20
C ARG A 570 -1.70 -10.83 -11.85
N LYS A 571 -2.00 -11.86 -12.63
CA LYS A 571 -1.06 -12.62 -13.49
C LYS A 571 -0.77 -11.91 -14.82
N LYS A 572 -1.43 -10.78 -15.12
CA LYS A 572 -1.06 -9.89 -16.24
C LYS A 572 0.21 -9.14 -15.89
N HIS A 573 1.33 -9.81 -16.11
CA HIS A 573 2.63 -9.16 -16.25
C HIS A 573 2.56 -8.22 -17.44
N TYR A 574 2.55 -6.92 -17.16
CA TYR A 574 2.82 -5.92 -18.18
C TYR A 574 4.33 -5.99 -18.43
N LYS A 575 4.74 -6.44 -19.61
CA LYS A 575 6.13 -6.30 -20.02
C LYS A 575 6.48 -4.82 -20.00
N VAL A 576 7.72 -4.50 -19.60
CA VAL A 576 8.30 -3.20 -19.95
C VAL A 576 8.15 -3.05 -21.48
N THR A 577 7.74 -1.88 -21.97
CA THR A 577 7.29 -1.73 -23.37
C THR A 577 8.41 -1.39 -24.35
N SER A 578 9.49 -0.80 -23.87
CA SER A 578 10.67 -0.44 -24.65
C SER A 578 11.92 -0.46 -23.76
N ARG A 579 13.10 -0.43 -24.36
CA ARG A 579 14.39 -0.38 -23.65
C ARG A 579 14.76 1.03 -23.16
N ALA A 580 13.92 2.02 -23.42
CA ALA A 580 14.11 3.38 -22.91
C ALA A 580 13.86 3.45 -21.39
N ILE A 581 14.69 4.21 -20.66
CA ILE A 581 14.61 4.40 -19.19
C ILE A 581 13.23 4.91 -18.74
N VAL A 582 12.51 5.68 -19.57
CA VAL A 582 11.13 6.10 -19.29
C VAL A 582 10.14 4.93 -19.18
N SER A 583 10.32 3.84 -19.94
CA SER A 583 9.41 2.68 -19.89
C SER A 583 9.54 1.97 -18.54
N TYR A 584 10.77 1.78 -18.06
CA TYR A 584 11.04 1.30 -16.70
C TYR A 584 10.45 2.24 -15.63
N ALA A 585 10.59 3.57 -15.80
CA ALA A 585 10.06 4.57 -14.87
C ALA A 585 8.52 4.63 -14.81
N LEU A 586 7.83 4.28 -15.90
CA LEU A 586 6.36 4.21 -15.98
C LEU A 586 5.80 2.81 -15.62
N HIS A 587 6.63 1.77 -15.57
CA HIS A 587 6.22 0.42 -15.23
C HIS A 587 5.95 0.25 -13.71
N ASN A 588 4.90 -0.52 -13.36
CA ASN A 588 4.40 -0.68 -11.98
C ASN A 588 5.40 -1.26 -10.97
N HIS A 589 6.48 -1.89 -11.43
CA HIS A 589 7.49 -2.51 -10.56
C HIS A 589 8.91 -1.97 -10.81
N ALA A 590 9.29 -1.77 -12.08
CA ALA A 590 10.62 -1.25 -12.42
C ALA A 590 10.80 0.24 -12.05
N CYS A 591 9.73 1.00 -11.83
CA CYS A 591 9.83 2.39 -11.37
C CYS A 591 10.60 2.51 -10.04
N TYR A 592 10.50 1.49 -9.18
CA TYR A 592 11.24 1.42 -7.93
C TYR A 592 12.73 1.13 -8.12
N VAL A 593 13.11 0.42 -9.19
CA VAL A 593 14.52 0.23 -9.55
C VAL A 593 15.12 1.56 -9.99
N ILE A 594 14.42 2.31 -10.84
CA ILE A 594 14.84 3.67 -11.23
C ILE A 594 14.93 4.61 -10.03
N GLN A 595 13.97 4.54 -9.09
CA GLN A 595 14.03 5.27 -7.82
C GLN A 595 15.25 4.87 -6.97
N ALA A 596 15.51 3.57 -6.81
CA ALA A 596 16.64 3.07 -6.02
C ALA A 596 17.97 3.52 -6.63
N ILE A 597 18.16 3.34 -7.94
CA ILE A 597 19.35 3.78 -8.66
C ILE A 597 19.57 5.30 -8.52
N LEU A 598 18.54 6.13 -8.71
CA LEU A 598 18.67 7.59 -8.54
C LEU A 598 19.06 8.00 -7.11
N ARG A 599 18.61 7.24 -6.10
CA ARG A 599 18.99 7.45 -4.69
C ARG A 599 20.41 6.98 -4.40
N GLU A 600 20.79 5.79 -4.87
CA GLU A 600 22.12 5.21 -4.64
C GLU A 600 23.21 5.99 -5.39
N CYS A 601 22.99 6.39 -6.64
CA CYS A 601 23.92 7.28 -7.34
C CYS A 601 24.06 8.66 -6.66
N ARG A 602 23.10 9.07 -5.82
CA ARG A 602 23.22 10.28 -5.01
C ARG A 602 23.94 10.04 -3.68
N SER A 603 23.60 8.98 -2.93
CA SER A 603 24.24 8.67 -1.65
C SER A 603 25.73 8.35 -1.83
N ARG A 604 26.07 7.62 -2.90
CA ARG A 604 27.44 7.22 -3.29
C ARG A 604 28.20 8.27 -4.11
N GLN A 605 27.65 9.48 -4.27
CA GLN A 605 28.27 10.61 -5.00
C GLN A 605 28.61 10.32 -6.49
N LEU A 606 27.92 9.37 -7.13
CA LEU A 606 28.05 9.03 -8.55
C LEU A 606 27.36 10.08 -9.45
N GLU A 607 27.85 11.30 -9.38
CA GLU A 607 27.21 12.49 -9.96
C GLU A 607 27.06 12.45 -11.48
N HIS A 608 28.04 11.87 -12.19
CA HIS A 608 28.02 11.77 -13.65
C HIS A 608 26.85 10.88 -14.12
N GLN A 609 26.76 9.67 -13.58
CA GLN A 609 25.72 8.69 -13.89
C GLN A 609 24.33 9.17 -13.46
N ARG A 610 24.23 9.80 -12.28
CA ARG A 610 23.01 10.50 -11.85
C ARG A 610 22.58 11.57 -12.86
N LYS A 611 23.52 12.35 -13.41
CA LYS A 611 23.21 13.39 -14.41
C LYS A 611 22.71 12.78 -15.71
N GLN A 612 23.35 11.73 -16.23
CA GLN A 612 22.90 11.00 -17.42
C GLN A 612 21.48 10.46 -17.25
N LEU A 613 21.20 9.73 -16.16
CA LEU A 613 19.85 9.21 -15.86
C LEU A 613 18.79 10.33 -15.74
N MET A 614 19.16 11.48 -15.18
CA MET A 614 18.28 12.64 -15.11
C MET A 614 18.06 13.29 -16.48
N ASP A 615 19.07 13.31 -17.36
CA ASP A 615 18.94 13.81 -18.74
C ASP A 615 18.04 12.92 -19.59
N GLU A 616 18.06 11.60 -19.36
CA GLU A 616 17.13 10.64 -19.98
C GLU A 616 15.67 10.85 -19.56
N LEU A 617 15.41 11.19 -18.30
CA LEU A 617 14.05 11.32 -17.75
C LEU A 617 13.42 12.72 -17.94
N LYS A 618 14.23 13.78 -18.06
CA LYS A 618 13.75 15.18 -18.20
C LYS A 618 12.71 15.42 -19.31
N PRO A 619 12.82 14.84 -20.53
CA PRO A 619 11.82 15.05 -21.59
C PRO A 619 10.41 14.58 -21.19
N PHE A 620 10.35 13.50 -20.39
CA PHE A 620 9.13 12.76 -20.04
C PHE A 620 8.46 13.22 -18.73
N VAL A 621 8.93 14.31 -18.13
CA VAL A 621 8.44 14.86 -16.84
C VAL A 621 6.91 14.99 -16.75
N PHE A 622 6.23 15.32 -17.86
CA PHE A 622 4.76 15.41 -17.90
C PHE A 622 4.08 14.03 -17.90
N GLU A 623 4.61 13.06 -18.64
CA GLU A 623 4.10 11.68 -18.63
C GLU A 623 4.30 11.04 -17.26
N LEU A 624 5.45 11.29 -16.63
CA LEU A 624 5.72 10.88 -15.25
C LEU A 624 4.70 11.49 -14.26
N ALA A 625 4.34 12.77 -14.40
CA ALA A 625 3.35 13.44 -13.56
C ALA A 625 1.91 12.94 -13.77
N VAL A 626 1.54 12.64 -15.01
CA VAL A 626 0.19 12.18 -15.42
C VAL A 626 0.03 10.66 -15.25
N SER A 627 1.13 9.92 -15.07
CA SER A 627 1.11 8.53 -14.61
C SER A 627 0.24 8.39 -13.35
N PRO A 628 -0.56 7.32 -13.20
CA PRO A 628 -1.38 7.12 -12.01
C PRO A 628 -0.55 7.17 -10.71
N TRP A 629 0.68 6.66 -10.77
CA TRP A 629 1.48 6.39 -9.59
C TRP A 629 2.98 6.15 -9.90
N ALA A 630 3.30 5.19 -10.77
CA ALA A 630 4.69 4.77 -11.02
C ALA A 630 5.61 5.92 -11.44
N GLY A 631 5.18 6.71 -12.43
CA GLY A 631 5.93 7.87 -12.88
C GLY A 631 6.03 8.98 -11.83
N ARG A 632 5.05 9.12 -10.94
CA ARG A 632 5.06 10.12 -9.86
C ARG A 632 6.11 9.80 -8.81
N ILE A 633 6.31 8.51 -8.47
CA ILE A 633 7.38 8.05 -7.58
C ILE A 633 8.75 8.45 -8.14
N VAL A 634 8.99 8.22 -9.43
CA VAL A 634 10.23 8.60 -10.09
C VAL A 634 10.38 10.12 -10.14
N LEU A 635 9.33 10.86 -10.50
CA LEU A 635 9.34 12.33 -10.56
C LEU A 635 9.60 12.98 -9.18
N GLU A 636 9.01 12.47 -8.10
CA GLU A 636 9.31 12.93 -6.73
C GLU A 636 10.76 12.62 -6.35
N THR A 637 11.30 11.47 -6.78
CA THR A 637 12.71 11.12 -6.61
C THR A 637 13.63 12.02 -7.42
N MET A 638 13.23 12.44 -8.63
CA MET A 638 13.94 13.43 -9.46
C MET A 638 13.93 14.82 -8.81
N PHE A 639 12.83 15.23 -8.16
CA PHE A 639 12.78 16.48 -7.38
C PHE A 639 13.72 16.44 -6.17
N GLN A 640 13.76 15.31 -5.45
CA GLN A 640 14.63 15.13 -4.31
C GLN A 640 16.10 15.09 -4.72
N SER A 641 16.42 14.42 -5.84
CA SER A 641 17.79 14.13 -6.28
C SER A 641 18.40 15.24 -7.15
N GLY A 642 17.58 16.13 -7.71
CA GLY A 642 18.01 17.33 -8.43
C GLY A 642 18.26 18.55 -7.53
N SER A 643 18.57 19.69 -8.14
CA SER A 643 18.60 20.97 -7.43
C SER A 643 17.18 21.55 -7.26
N ALA A 644 16.98 22.40 -6.26
CA ALA A 644 15.68 23.06 -6.03
C ALA A 644 15.18 23.85 -7.26
N LYS A 645 16.10 24.53 -7.98
CA LYS A 645 15.82 25.23 -9.24
C LYS A 645 15.34 24.27 -10.33
N LEU A 646 15.96 23.10 -10.48
CA LEU A 646 15.53 22.08 -11.44
C LEU A 646 14.15 21.51 -11.07
N ALA A 647 13.90 21.26 -9.79
CA ALA A 647 12.60 20.79 -9.31
C ALA A 647 11.48 21.80 -9.58
N GLU A 648 11.75 23.10 -9.47
CA GLU A 648 10.80 24.15 -9.84
C GLU A 648 10.54 24.20 -11.35
N VAL A 649 11.60 24.13 -12.17
CA VAL A 649 11.46 24.09 -13.64
C VAL A 649 10.62 22.89 -14.08
N MET A 650 10.87 21.70 -13.52
CA MET A 650 10.10 20.50 -13.85
C MET A 650 8.61 20.64 -13.45
N LYS A 651 8.31 21.21 -12.28
CA LYS A 651 6.93 21.53 -11.87
C LYS A 651 6.24 22.53 -12.83
N ASN A 652 6.96 23.56 -13.26
CA ASN A 652 6.47 24.52 -14.24
C ASN A 652 6.20 23.86 -15.61
N VAL A 653 7.04 22.90 -16.06
CA VAL A 653 6.79 22.13 -17.29
C VAL A 653 5.52 21.28 -17.18
N VAL A 654 5.30 20.61 -16.04
CA VAL A 654 4.06 19.85 -15.80
C VAL A 654 2.84 20.77 -15.91
N PHE A 655 2.90 21.94 -15.28
CA PHE A 655 1.81 22.90 -15.35
C PHE A 655 1.60 23.44 -16.76
N LEU A 656 2.64 23.89 -17.46
CA LEU A 656 2.51 24.49 -18.80
C LEU A 656 1.94 23.50 -19.82
N LYS A 657 2.35 22.22 -19.79
CA LYS A 657 1.76 21.18 -20.64
C LYS A 657 0.29 20.89 -20.28
N ALA A 658 -0.11 21.03 -19.02
CA ALA A 658 -1.51 20.91 -18.61
C ALA A 658 -2.35 22.18 -18.89
N GLU A 659 -1.75 23.38 -18.84
CA GLU A 659 -2.43 24.65 -19.14
C GLU A 659 -2.57 24.88 -20.64
N ALA A 660 -1.61 24.46 -21.48
CA ALA A 660 -1.78 24.45 -22.92
C ALA A 660 -3.07 23.71 -23.32
N TRP A 661 -3.34 22.57 -22.67
CA TRP A 661 -4.57 21.78 -22.79
C TRP A 661 -5.84 22.50 -22.26
N LEU A 662 -5.71 23.57 -21.48
CA LEU A 662 -6.81 24.46 -21.07
C LEU A 662 -6.99 25.65 -22.02
N SER A 663 -6.03 25.91 -22.91
CA SER A 663 -5.91 27.15 -23.68
C SER A 663 -5.54 26.91 -25.14
N ASP A 664 -6.40 26.19 -25.88
CA ASP A 664 -6.25 26.06 -27.33
C ASP A 664 -6.46 27.42 -28.02
N VAL A 665 -5.34 28.05 -28.36
CA VAL A 665 -5.25 29.01 -29.47
C VAL A 665 -5.38 28.18 -30.76
N PRO A 666 -6.22 28.56 -31.73
CA PRO A 666 -6.61 27.67 -32.83
C PRO A 666 -5.43 27.14 -33.65
N GLU A 667 -5.44 25.83 -33.89
CA GLU A 667 -4.48 25.11 -34.73
C GLU A 667 -4.49 25.66 -36.17
N LYS A 668 -3.49 26.49 -36.49
CA LYS A 668 -3.24 26.89 -37.90
C LYS A 668 -1.77 27.04 -38.31
N ASN A 669 -0.82 26.81 -37.39
CA ASN A 669 0.62 27.01 -37.63
C ASN A 669 1.50 25.76 -37.38
N THR A 670 0.93 24.60 -37.06
CA THR A 670 1.67 23.35 -36.71
C THR A 670 1.98 22.45 -37.93
N ARG A 671 2.31 23.06 -39.08
CA ARG A 671 2.95 22.38 -40.23
C ARG A 671 4.35 22.97 -40.48
N SER A 672 5.25 22.78 -39.52
CA SER A 672 6.70 22.99 -39.67
C SER A 672 7.44 22.26 -38.54
N GLY A 673 8.55 21.60 -38.87
CA GLY A 673 9.16 20.57 -38.02
C GLY A 673 9.96 21.03 -36.80
N SER A 674 10.34 20.04 -35.98
CA SER A 674 11.15 20.14 -34.74
C SER A 674 10.47 20.84 -33.55
N GLY A 675 9.91 20.04 -32.63
CA GLY A 675 9.14 20.49 -31.48
C GLY A 675 9.95 21.15 -30.35
N LEU A 676 10.35 22.40 -30.52
CA LEU A 676 10.74 23.29 -29.42
C LEU A 676 10.25 24.72 -29.66
N ASP A 677 9.38 25.21 -28.77
CA ASP A 677 8.96 26.61 -28.68
C ASP A 677 10.19 27.56 -28.68
N PRO A 678 10.21 28.64 -29.50
CA PRO A 678 11.33 29.59 -29.56
C PRO A 678 11.74 30.15 -28.19
N THR A 679 10.79 30.42 -27.30
CA THR A 679 11.04 30.92 -25.95
C THR A 679 11.76 29.88 -25.08
N MET A 680 11.32 28.62 -25.11
CA MET A 680 12.02 27.47 -24.51
C MET A 680 13.41 27.25 -25.10
N ARG A 681 13.57 27.35 -26.43
CA ARG A 681 14.87 27.28 -27.12
C ARG A 681 15.84 28.34 -26.59
N GLN A 682 15.36 29.57 -26.40
CA GLN A 682 16.18 30.68 -25.91
C GLN A 682 16.53 30.54 -24.42
N ALA A 683 15.62 30.01 -23.60
CA ALA A 683 15.87 29.74 -22.18
C ALA A 683 16.87 28.60 -21.95
N LEU A 684 16.77 27.51 -22.73
CA LEU A 684 17.71 26.39 -22.68
C LEU A 684 19.08 26.75 -23.26
N ARG A 685 19.12 27.59 -24.30
CA ARG A 685 20.37 28.08 -24.91
C ARG A 685 21.16 28.96 -23.94
N ARG A 686 20.49 29.90 -23.23
CA ARG A 686 21.11 30.69 -22.15
C ARG A 686 21.69 29.84 -21.01
N HIS A 687 21.21 28.61 -20.80
CA HIS A 687 21.72 27.68 -19.79
C HIS A 687 22.81 26.72 -20.31
N ARG A 688 23.14 26.80 -21.60
CA ARG A 688 24.27 26.10 -22.25
C ARG A 688 25.45 27.03 -22.56
N GLU A 689 25.25 28.34 -22.52
CA GLU A 689 26.21 29.37 -22.96
C GLU A 689 26.80 30.17 -21.77
N GLU A 690 26.81 29.61 -20.54
CA GLU A 690 27.59 30.11 -19.39
C GLU A 690 28.86 29.24 -19.20
N PRO A 691 30.01 29.58 -19.83
CA PRO A 691 31.30 28.97 -19.53
C PRO A 691 31.94 29.57 -18.27
N ASP A 692 32.76 28.77 -17.57
CA ASP A 692 33.70 29.23 -16.55
C ASP A 692 34.72 30.21 -17.16
N GLU A 693 34.58 31.52 -16.88
CA GLU A 693 35.71 32.45 -17.00
C GLU A 693 35.84 33.33 -15.75
N GLY A 694 36.95 33.11 -15.03
CA GLY A 694 37.33 33.92 -13.88
C GLY A 694 38.41 34.95 -14.21
N ARG A 695 38.45 35.97 -13.36
CA ARG A 695 39.59 36.89 -13.05
C ARG A 695 39.92 38.06 -13.99
N LYS A 696 40.08 39.21 -13.30
CA LYS A 696 40.77 40.49 -13.64
C LYS A 696 39.89 41.53 -14.37
N GLU A 697 39.47 42.60 -13.71
CA GLU A 697 40.22 43.87 -13.46
C GLU A 697 40.53 44.60 -14.79
N ARG A 698 40.07 45.82 -15.10
CA ARG A 698 40.03 47.02 -14.22
C ARG A 698 39.32 48.24 -14.86
N SER A 699 38.54 48.95 -14.03
CA SER A 699 38.24 50.42 -14.02
C SER A 699 37.56 51.15 -15.21
N PRO A 700 36.86 52.28 -14.96
CA PRO A 700 35.91 52.90 -15.89
C PRO A 700 36.30 54.30 -16.41
N ASP A 701 35.75 54.76 -17.54
CA ASP A 701 35.17 56.11 -17.59
C ASP A 701 34.14 56.40 -18.72
N ASP A 702 33.25 57.33 -18.37
CA ASP A 702 32.41 58.30 -19.10
C ASP A 702 31.52 58.04 -20.36
N SER A 703 30.35 58.69 -20.28
CA SER A 703 29.58 59.35 -21.35
C SER A 703 28.52 58.59 -22.21
N SER A 704 27.28 58.65 -21.68
CA SER A 704 26.10 59.23 -22.38
C SER A 704 24.96 58.35 -22.95
N LYS A 705 23.74 58.89 -22.76
CA LYS A 705 22.44 58.60 -23.43
C LYS A 705 21.68 57.29 -23.10
N LYS A 706 20.63 57.44 -22.27
CA LYS A 706 19.46 56.53 -22.13
C LYS A 706 18.18 57.23 -22.59
N PRO A 707 17.18 56.47 -23.07
CA PRO A 707 15.76 56.74 -22.78
C PRO A 707 15.08 55.47 -22.15
N PRO A 708 13.78 55.43 -21.80
CA PRO A 708 13.42 55.36 -20.38
C PRO A 708 12.74 54.06 -19.92
N ARG A 709 12.80 53.79 -18.60
CA ARG A 709 12.08 52.69 -17.93
C ARG A 709 10.57 52.93 -17.89
N LYS A 710 9.76 52.03 -18.44
CA LYS A 710 8.31 51.95 -18.14
C LYS A 710 8.08 51.24 -16.80
N LYS A 711 7.56 51.96 -15.80
CA LYS A 711 6.93 51.38 -14.61
C LYS A 711 5.46 51.11 -14.91
N LEU A 712 4.91 49.99 -14.46
CA LEU A 712 3.47 49.73 -14.43
C LEU A 712 3.08 49.16 -13.06
N TYR A 713 2.58 50.04 -12.20
CA TYR A 713 1.94 49.76 -10.91
C TYR A 713 0.65 50.59 -10.87
N ARG A 714 -0.51 49.92 -10.82
CA ARG A 714 -1.87 50.43 -10.48
C ARG A 714 -2.89 49.32 -10.80
N THR A 715 -3.94 49.03 -10.04
CA THR A 715 -4.33 49.36 -8.64
C THR A 715 -5.47 48.41 -8.22
N LEU A 716 -5.72 48.21 -6.92
CA LEU A 716 -6.90 47.48 -6.43
C LEU A 716 -8.22 48.25 -6.66
N LYS A 717 -9.30 47.52 -7.00
CA LYS A 717 -10.65 47.53 -6.36
C LYS A 717 -11.77 47.14 -7.33
N LYS A 718 -12.25 45.90 -7.23
CA LYS A 718 -13.65 45.60 -6.88
C LYS A 718 -13.73 44.18 -6.33
#